data_AF-D3BH41-F1
#
_entry.id   AF-D3BH41-F1
#
_cell.length_a   1.000
_cell.length_b   1.000
_cell.length_c   1.000
_cell.angle_alpha   90.00
_cell.angle_beta   90.00
_cell.angle_gamma   90.00
#
_symmetry.space_group_name_H-M   'P 1'
#
loop_
_entity.id
_entity.type
_entity.pdbx_description
1 polymer ?
#
loop_
_entity_poly.entity_id
_entity_poly.type
_entity_poly.pdbx_seq_one_letter_code
_entity_poly.pdbx_strand_id
1 'polypeptide(L)'
;MSYISTNSTNSSDEDHSNNNNNNNNNNNYGSDSLENNFNNSVSLEKSSPPNSPDITKRRSEYYSASMVQQNKQQPANGPQNKPVAQMSIVGKAMGATKTSIKQHFSKQEATQLSPELIINNIKTKALKLLYEETIRLSKKTNKKIERYNKYTEQLKASLTAVGQFYPAEHMTRMSTDNIADIHQELVSLRQKLHTAISNRFVMPAEVFLQQSVIPARDSKDRYRRARIDYDSATNKVRIIQQSNTIDPKQLFSAASQQAILRVRYQTRMFDAHSKLFEAVSRHGFEYLVQSINLLAAEHDYYSAACAKLEEQDKFVQEMRNYAEASRQHYQATKEAEEQRKLEEAMYREDNKYNEMVEIFSWDDLAVVNAICLSSGSDQEAILEDLVRILDAHKQTIPIIKLGITKEVTSTNSAATLFRGNSTATKLMTAFTRMTGRPYLISTLKPIIEKLIKDPTGYELDPEKTSDTTGNCERLTSICQEFLIAIYNSIENCPIPFRAMANHLQNEVVKQFPESKHTSVGGFIFLRFFCPCILSPDANGVTDSSSLTMECRRALILVSKTLQNVANGIQFGTKESYMKEMNPFLERNFDRCKEFLDNIATLPPVIEYTPLSSKSEVKNKELPSIHRLIVKNLEKIFKTLQQYNQQTVTFQLVSSLGRLGDFKEV
;
A
#
# COMPACT_ATOMS: atom_id res chain seq x y z
N MET A 1 15.99 33.32 -34.07
CA MET A 1 16.72 34.50 -33.55
C MET A 1 17.85 34.00 -32.65
N SER A 2 19.07 33.88 -33.22
CA SER A 2 20.34 34.45 -32.72
C SER A 2 20.39 34.92 -31.24
N TYR A 3 21.39 34.68 -30.38
CA TYR A 3 22.79 34.19 -30.35
C TYR A 3 23.03 33.67 -28.90
N ILE A 4 23.95 32.75 -28.57
CA ILE A 4 25.40 32.90 -28.19
C ILE A 4 25.80 31.47 -27.72
N SER A 5 26.62 30.62 -28.38
CA SER A 5 28.10 30.55 -28.49
C SER A 5 28.82 30.56 -27.11
N THR A 6 29.73 29.67 -26.67
CA THR A 6 30.73 28.80 -27.32
C THR A 6 31.54 28.07 -26.23
N ASN A 7 32.29 27.02 -26.66
CA ASN A 7 33.54 26.45 -26.12
C ASN A 7 33.43 25.30 -25.08
N SER A 8 33.67 24.04 -25.48
CA SER A 8 34.96 23.34 -25.82
C SER A 8 35.60 22.74 -24.55
N THR A 9 35.84 21.43 -24.41
CA THR A 9 36.89 20.63 -25.07
C THR A 9 36.86 19.19 -24.51
N ASN A 10 37.28 18.22 -25.35
CA ASN A 10 38.08 16.98 -25.15
C ASN A 10 38.14 16.35 -23.74
N SER A 11 38.21 15.03 -23.51
CA SER A 11 38.88 13.90 -24.19
C SER A 11 38.35 12.62 -23.49
N SER A 12 38.21 11.45 -24.12
CA SER A 12 39.24 10.37 -24.21
C SER A 12 39.67 9.88 -22.81
N ASP A 13 39.72 8.59 -22.43
CA ASP A 13 39.92 7.32 -23.11
C ASP A 13 39.53 6.17 -22.14
N GLU A 14 39.36 4.96 -22.68
CA GLU A 14 39.90 3.64 -22.23
C GLU A 14 39.82 3.25 -20.73
N ASP A 15 39.56 2.01 -20.29
CA ASP A 15 39.90 0.71 -20.86
C ASP A 15 39.33 -0.43 -19.97
N HIS A 16 39.26 -1.64 -20.56
CA HIS A 16 39.49 -2.99 -19.98
C HIS A 16 38.87 -3.40 -18.61
N SER A 17 38.50 -4.65 -18.30
CA SER A 17 38.40 -5.97 -18.93
C SER A 17 37.91 -6.95 -17.84
N ASN A 18 37.33 -8.09 -18.23
CA ASN A 18 37.32 -9.41 -17.56
C ASN A 18 37.23 -9.52 -16.01
N ASN A 19 36.27 -10.31 -15.49
CA ASN A 19 36.49 -11.76 -15.28
C ASN A 19 35.29 -12.50 -14.64
N ASN A 20 35.22 -13.79 -15.00
CA ASN A 20 34.44 -14.91 -14.46
C ASN A 20 34.27 -14.97 -12.93
N ASN A 21 33.12 -15.48 -12.44
CA ASN A 21 32.99 -16.89 -12.00
C ASN A 21 31.66 -17.23 -11.31
N ASN A 22 31.18 -18.44 -11.64
CA ASN A 22 30.27 -19.35 -10.94
C ASN A 22 30.05 -19.16 -9.43
N ASN A 23 28.81 -19.33 -8.96
CA ASN A 23 28.43 -20.60 -8.31
C ASN A 23 26.94 -20.74 -7.97
N ASN A 24 26.49 -21.97 -8.18
CA ASN A 24 25.23 -22.58 -7.76
C ASN A 24 24.98 -22.46 -6.25
N ASN A 25 23.71 -22.38 -5.85
CA ASN A 25 23.19 -23.27 -4.81
C ASN A 25 21.69 -23.52 -4.97
N ASN A 26 21.36 -24.80 -5.13
CA ASN A 26 20.02 -25.37 -5.18
C ASN A 26 19.36 -25.36 -3.80
N ASN A 27 18.11 -24.92 -3.77
CA ASN A 27 17.18 -25.19 -2.68
C ASN A 27 16.65 -26.63 -2.79
N ASN A 28 16.61 -27.32 -1.66
CA ASN A 28 15.89 -28.57 -1.47
C ASN A 28 15.14 -28.51 -0.13
N TYR A 29 14.17 -29.41 0.04
CA TYR A 29 13.12 -29.51 1.08
C TYR A 29 11.89 -28.66 0.77
N GLY A 30 10.67 -29.20 0.73
CA GLY A 30 10.18 -30.49 1.21
C GLY A 30 8.76 -30.26 1.69
N SER A 31 7.83 -31.00 1.10
CA SER A 31 6.43 -31.12 1.48
C SER A 31 6.27 -31.46 2.96
N ASP A 32 5.28 -30.88 3.64
CA ASP A 32 4.28 -31.65 4.38
C ASP A 32 3.06 -30.81 4.79
N SER A 33 1.92 -31.41 4.50
CA SER A 33 0.54 -31.10 4.89
C SER A 33 0.31 -31.27 6.40
N LEU A 34 -0.63 -30.51 6.98
CA LEU A 34 -1.71 -31.03 7.83
C LEU A 34 -2.71 -29.92 8.26
N GLU A 35 -3.98 -30.28 8.18
CA GLU A 35 -5.19 -29.57 8.60
C GLU A 35 -5.27 -29.40 10.13
N ASN A 36 -5.90 -28.30 10.61
CA ASN A 36 -7.19 -28.37 11.33
C ASN A 36 -7.63 -27.03 11.96
N ASN A 37 -8.90 -26.70 11.70
CA ASN A 37 -9.94 -26.13 12.58
C ASN A 37 -9.59 -25.03 13.60
N PHE A 38 -10.31 -23.90 13.54
CA PHE A 38 -11.48 -23.65 14.42
C PHE A 38 -12.22 -22.36 14.04
N ASN A 39 -13.55 -22.49 13.95
CA ASN A 39 -14.51 -21.40 13.92
C ASN A 39 -14.46 -20.59 15.23
N ASN A 40 -14.66 -19.27 15.15
CA ASN A 40 -15.61 -18.59 16.04
C ASN A 40 -16.09 -17.25 15.48
N SER A 41 -17.41 -17.18 15.38
CA SER A 41 -18.28 -16.06 15.03
C SER A 41 -18.53 -15.11 16.21
N VAL A 42 -18.61 -13.80 16.00
CA VAL A 42 -19.63 -12.91 16.63
C VAL A 42 -19.92 -11.71 15.71
N SER A 43 -21.21 -11.48 15.49
CA SER A 43 -21.89 -10.50 14.64
C SER A 43 -21.96 -9.09 15.26
N LEU A 44 -22.21 -8.04 14.45
CA LEU A 44 -23.04 -6.88 14.81
C LEU A 44 -23.48 -6.08 13.57
N GLU A 45 -24.56 -5.31 13.72
CA GLU A 45 -25.66 -5.11 12.77
C GLU A 45 -25.59 -3.88 11.83
N LYS A 46 -26.30 -4.04 10.69
CA LYS A 46 -27.10 -3.11 9.86
C LYS A 46 -26.89 -1.58 9.95
N SER A 47 -26.65 -0.97 8.78
CA SER A 47 -27.49 0.13 8.26
C SER A 47 -27.35 0.31 6.74
N SER A 48 -28.48 0.48 6.05
CA SER A 48 -28.63 1.01 4.67
C SER A 48 -29.47 2.30 4.78
N PRO A 49 -29.70 3.16 3.74
CA PRO A 49 -29.31 3.18 2.30
C PRO A 49 -28.79 4.61 1.88
N PRO A 50 -28.86 5.17 0.63
CA PRO A 50 -29.30 4.68 -0.68
C PRO A 50 -28.43 5.04 -1.94
N ASN A 51 -28.70 4.30 -3.02
CA ASN A 51 -28.66 4.67 -4.45
C ASN A 51 -27.38 5.23 -5.12
N SER A 52 -26.68 4.37 -5.86
CA SER A 52 -26.35 4.58 -7.29
C SER A 52 -25.73 3.29 -7.90
N PRO A 53 -25.93 3.01 -9.20
CA PRO A 53 -25.81 1.66 -9.75
C PRO A 53 -24.36 1.29 -10.10
N ASP A 54 -23.84 0.26 -9.44
CA ASP A 54 -22.55 -0.35 -9.73
C ASP A 54 -22.67 -1.32 -10.93
N ILE A 55 -21.91 -1.04 -11.98
CA ILE A 55 -21.80 -1.82 -13.21
C ILE A 55 -20.80 -2.95 -12.98
N THR A 56 -21.16 -3.93 -12.15
CA THR A 56 -20.34 -5.13 -11.92
C THR A 56 -21.20 -6.38 -11.69
N LYS A 57 -22.24 -6.58 -12.52
CA LYS A 57 -22.92 -7.88 -12.67
C LYS A 57 -23.37 -8.13 -14.11
N ARG A 58 -22.43 -8.49 -14.98
CA ARG A 58 -22.68 -9.32 -16.20
C ARG A 58 -21.41 -10.07 -16.58
N ARG A 59 -20.94 -10.96 -15.71
CA ARG A 59 -19.84 -11.87 -16.07
C ARG A 59 -19.85 -13.19 -15.28
N SER A 60 -21.00 -13.85 -15.13
CA SER A 60 -21.04 -15.25 -14.66
C SER A 60 -22.45 -15.86 -14.66
N GLU A 61 -23.16 -15.87 -15.79
CA GLU A 61 -24.34 -16.73 -15.95
C GLU A 61 -24.38 -17.25 -17.39
N TYR A 62 -23.54 -18.25 -17.69
CA TYR A 62 -23.75 -19.16 -18.84
C TYR A 62 -23.11 -20.53 -18.64
N TYR A 63 -22.71 -20.87 -17.41
CA TYR A 63 -22.36 -22.23 -17.02
C TYR A 63 -23.20 -22.62 -15.81
N SER A 64 -23.62 -23.87 -15.78
CA SER A 64 -24.42 -24.56 -14.75
C SER A 64 -25.90 -24.17 -14.61
N ALA A 65 -26.72 -24.56 -15.60
CA ALA A 65 -28.11 -24.95 -15.37
C ALA A 65 -28.58 -25.99 -16.41
N SER A 66 -28.01 -27.20 -16.39
CA SER A 66 -28.70 -28.43 -16.86
C SER A 66 -27.89 -29.67 -16.50
N MET A 67 -28.06 -30.19 -15.28
CA MET A 67 -27.62 -31.54 -14.88
C MET A 67 -28.51 -32.01 -13.72
N VAL A 68 -29.65 -32.62 -14.04
CA VAL A 68 -30.47 -33.64 -13.32
C VAL A 68 -31.50 -34.07 -14.40
N GLN A 69 -31.66 -35.28 -14.94
CA GLN A 69 -31.60 -36.65 -14.42
C GLN A 69 -31.57 -37.67 -15.60
N GLN A 70 -30.79 -38.74 -15.43
CA GLN A 70 -31.04 -40.16 -15.78
C GLN A 70 -31.08 -40.68 -17.25
N ASN A 71 -29.98 -41.36 -17.59
CA ASN A 71 -29.84 -42.77 -18.01
C ASN A 71 -30.77 -43.40 -19.08
N LYS A 72 -30.18 -43.80 -20.22
CA LYS A 72 -30.02 -45.24 -20.59
C LYS A 72 -29.06 -45.46 -21.80
N GLN A 73 -28.04 -46.28 -21.54
CA GLN A 73 -27.36 -47.29 -22.38
C GLN A 73 -26.56 -46.90 -23.66
N GLN A 74 -25.26 -47.26 -23.59
CA GLN A 74 -24.17 -47.40 -24.59
C GLN A 74 -24.49 -48.38 -25.77
N PRO A 75 -23.62 -48.64 -26.80
CA PRO A 75 -22.18 -48.29 -26.95
C PRO A 75 -21.64 -47.82 -28.34
N ALA A 76 -20.45 -47.21 -28.27
CA ALA A 76 -19.24 -47.32 -29.11
C ALA A 76 -19.29 -47.31 -30.67
N ASN A 77 -18.61 -46.31 -31.28
CA ASN A 77 -17.45 -46.52 -32.14
C ASN A 77 -16.67 -45.22 -32.46
N GLY A 78 -15.36 -45.36 -32.67
CA GLY A 78 -14.32 -44.32 -32.71
C GLY A 78 -14.32 -43.32 -33.89
N PRO A 79 -13.22 -42.54 -34.04
CA PRO A 79 -13.30 -41.14 -34.43
C PRO A 79 -13.33 -40.95 -35.95
N GLN A 80 -14.36 -40.27 -36.44
CA GLN A 80 -14.32 -39.60 -37.75
C GLN A 80 -14.20 -38.09 -37.54
N ASN A 81 -13.16 -37.51 -38.15
CA ASN A 81 -12.98 -36.09 -38.35
C ASN A 81 -14.31 -35.41 -38.70
N LYS A 82 -14.80 -34.55 -37.79
CA LYS A 82 -15.91 -33.65 -38.09
C LYS A 82 -15.36 -32.45 -38.86
N PRO A 83 -15.82 -32.17 -40.10
CA PRO A 83 -15.59 -30.89 -40.72
C PRO A 83 -16.37 -29.81 -39.98
N VAL A 84 -15.73 -28.65 -39.88
CA VAL A 84 -16.23 -27.40 -39.29
C VAL A 84 -17.68 -27.15 -39.69
N ALA A 85 -18.53 -27.01 -38.67
CA ALA A 85 -19.93 -26.69 -38.85
C ALA A 85 -20.08 -25.23 -39.33
N GLN A 86 -20.76 -25.11 -40.48
CA GLN A 86 -21.77 -24.09 -40.78
C GLN A 86 -21.35 -22.78 -41.47
N MET A 87 -21.07 -22.91 -42.78
CA MET A 87 -21.73 -22.07 -43.79
C MET A 87 -23.26 -22.34 -43.81
N SER A 88 -24.00 -22.01 -42.75
CA SER A 88 -25.45 -22.33 -42.72
C SER A 88 -26.35 -21.30 -43.41
N ILE A 89 -25.82 -20.12 -43.77
CA ILE A 89 -26.62 -19.05 -44.39
C ILE A 89 -26.69 -19.21 -45.91
N VAL A 90 -25.58 -19.61 -46.56
CA VAL A 90 -25.53 -19.85 -48.01
C VAL A 90 -26.28 -21.13 -48.38
N GLY A 91 -26.15 -22.20 -47.58
CA GLY A 91 -26.85 -23.47 -47.80
C GLY A 91 -28.38 -23.37 -47.61
N LYS A 92 -28.87 -22.56 -46.67
CA LYS A 92 -30.31 -22.32 -46.48
C LYS A 92 -30.90 -21.44 -47.59
N ALA A 93 -30.17 -20.43 -48.04
CA ALA A 93 -30.58 -19.59 -49.17
C ALA A 93 -30.68 -20.42 -50.45
N MET A 94 -29.65 -21.22 -50.78
CA MET A 94 -29.67 -22.17 -51.90
C MET A 94 -30.74 -23.26 -51.73
N GLY A 95 -30.99 -23.74 -50.51
CA GLY A 95 -32.06 -24.71 -50.23
C GLY A 95 -33.46 -24.16 -50.47
N ALA A 96 -33.71 -22.91 -50.11
CA ALA A 96 -34.95 -22.20 -50.40
C ALA A 96 -35.10 -21.91 -51.91
N THR A 97 -34.01 -21.51 -52.60
CA THR A 97 -34.02 -21.38 -54.07
C THR A 97 -34.30 -22.72 -54.72
N LYS A 98 -33.66 -23.82 -54.29
CA LYS A 98 -33.88 -25.18 -54.81
C LYS A 98 -35.32 -25.66 -54.63
N THR A 99 -35.96 -25.30 -53.52
CA THR A 99 -37.36 -25.66 -53.21
C THR A 99 -38.35 -24.81 -54.01
N SER A 100 -38.08 -23.51 -54.17
CA SER A 100 -38.88 -22.58 -54.98
C SER A 100 -38.75 -22.84 -56.49
N ILE A 101 -37.54 -23.19 -56.95
CA ILE A 101 -37.23 -23.67 -58.29
C ILE A 101 -38.01 -24.97 -58.56
N LYS A 102 -37.91 -25.99 -57.69
CA LYS A 102 -38.69 -27.24 -57.83
C LYS A 102 -40.21 -27.04 -57.88
N GLN A 103 -40.76 -26.16 -57.05
CA GLN A 103 -42.20 -25.82 -57.06
C GLN A 103 -42.64 -25.08 -58.33
N HIS A 104 -41.75 -24.34 -58.99
CA HIS A 104 -42.05 -23.70 -60.27
C HIS A 104 -41.99 -24.65 -61.47
N PHE A 105 -41.29 -25.79 -61.37
CA PHE A 105 -41.14 -26.77 -62.46
C PHE A 105 -42.22 -27.85 -62.51
N SER A 106 -43.14 -27.92 -61.52
CA SER A 106 -44.15 -28.97 -61.38
C SER A 106 -45.45 -28.80 -62.21
N LYS A 107 -45.52 -27.85 -63.15
CA LYS A 107 -46.63 -27.83 -64.13
C LYS A 107 -46.26 -28.73 -65.31
N GLN A 108 -46.89 -29.89 -65.41
CA GLN A 108 -46.83 -30.78 -66.59
C GLN A 108 -47.23 -29.97 -67.85
N GLU A 109 -46.24 -29.57 -68.66
CA GLU A 109 -46.47 -29.07 -70.02
C GLU A 109 -46.77 -30.30 -70.91
N ALA A 110 -48.01 -30.78 -70.84
CA ALA A 110 -48.44 -31.96 -71.57
C ALA A 110 -48.52 -31.72 -73.09
N THR A 111 -47.90 -32.66 -73.81
CA THR A 111 -48.16 -33.10 -75.20
C THR A 111 -47.66 -32.24 -76.38
N GLN A 112 -46.74 -32.82 -77.16
CA GLN A 112 -46.25 -32.43 -78.50
C GLN A 112 -45.37 -31.15 -78.59
N LEU A 113 -44.26 -31.07 -77.85
CA LEU A 113 -43.13 -30.18 -78.19
C LEU A 113 -41.92 -31.05 -78.60
N SER A 114 -41.00 -30.53 -79.42
CA SER A 114 -39.71 -31.19 -79.63
C SER A 114 -38.97 -31.27 -78.28
N PRO A 115 -38.31 -32.41 -77.94
CA PRO A 115 -37.63 -32.58 -76.66
C PRO A 115 -36.64 -31.45 -76.33
N GLU A 116 -35.96 -30.94 -77.36
CA GLU A 116 -34.99 -29.86 -77.26
C GLU A 116 -35.62 -28.51 -76.86
N LEU A 117 -36.81 -28.18 -77.38
CA LEU A 117 -37.51 -26.94 -77.04
C LEU A 117 -37.95 -26.93 -75.57
N ILE A 118 -38.36 -28.09 -75.04
CA ILE A 118 -38.71 -28.26 -73.62
C ILE A 118 -37.47 -28.03 -72.75
N ILE A 119 -36.35 -28.68 -73.09
CA ILE A 119 -35.10 -28.57 -72.35
C ILE A 119 -34.59 -27.12 -72.33
N ASN A 120 -34.55 -26.45 -73.48
CA ASN A 120 -34.08 -25.07 -73.57
C ASN A 120 -35.02 -24.10 -72.84
N ASN A 121 -36.33 -24.32 -72.86
CA ASN A 121 -37.29 -23.54 -72.07
C ASN A 121 -37.07 -23.72 -70.55
N ILE A 122 -36.85 -24.95 -70.09
CA ILE A 122 -36.54 -25.25 -68.68
C ILE A 122 -35.25 -24.55 -68.26
N LYS A 123 -34.19 -24.68 -69.08
CA LYS A 123 -32.90 -24.03 -68.83
C LYS A 123 -33.09 -22.52 -68.75
N THR A 124 -33.65 -21.86 -69.78
CA THR A 124 -33.89 -20.40 -69.79
C THR A 124 -34.72 -19.92 -68.60
N LYS A 125 -35.70 -20.71 -68.14
CA LYS A 125 -36.45 -20.41 -66.91
C LYS A 125 -35.58 -20.49 -65.65
N ALA A 126 -34.70 -21.48 -65.55
CA ALA A 126 -33.72 -21.55 -64.47
C ALA A 126 -32.73 -20.37 -64.53
N LEU A 127 -32.26 -20.00 -65.72
CA LEU A 127 -31.36 -18.85 -65.92
C LEU A 127 -31.98 -17.56 -65.40
N LYS A 128 -33.24 -17.30 -65.77
CA LYS A 128 -33.98 -16.14 -65.29
C LYS A 128 -33.96 -16.05 -63.75
N LEU A 129 -34.33 -17.13 -63.08
CA LEU A 129 -34.39 -17.18 -61.61
C LEU A 129 -33.01 -17.00 -60.96
N LEU A 130 -31.98 -17.66 -61.52
CA LEU A 130 -30.62 -17.56 -61.00
C LEU A 130 -30.07 -16.14 -61.12
N TYR A 131 -30.23 -15.49 -62.27
CA TYR A 131 -29.78 -14.12 -62.47
C TYR A 131 -30.53 -13.13 -61.60
N GLU A 132 -31.87 -13.20 -61.55
CA GLU A 132 -32.69 -12.32 -60.70
C GLU A 132 -32.28 -12.43 -59.23
N GLU A 133 -32.08 -13.66 -58.72
CA GLU A 133 -31.68 -13.86 -57.33
C GLU A 133 -30.24 -13.41 -57.06
N THR A 134 -29.30 -13.70 -57.96
CA THR A 134 -27.89 -13.30 -57.77
C THR A 134 -27.72 -11.78 -57.85
N ILE A 135 -28.43 -11.10 -58.76
CA ILE A 135 -28.48 -9.63 -58.82
C ILE A 135 -29.07 -9.07 -57.53
N ARG A 136 -30.19 -9.63 -57.05
CA ARG A 136 -30.84 -9.19 -55.80
C ARG A 136 -29.90 -9.30 -54.60
N LEU A 137 -29.20 -10.43 -54.47
CA LEU A 137 -28.22 -10.65 -53.40
C LEU A 137 -27.02 -9.72 -53.54
N SER A 138 -26.48 -9.54 -54.74
CA SER A 138 -25.37 -8.62 -55.03
C SER A 138 -25.69 -7.17 -54.66
N LYS A 139 -26.86 -6.67 -55.06
CA LYS A 139 -27.34 -5.33 -54.67
C LYS A 139 -27.53 -5.21 -53.15
N LYS A 140 -27.98 -6.27 -52.48
CA LYS A 140 -28.10 -6.30 -51.01
C LYS A 140 -26.72 -6.24 -50.35
N THR A 141 -25.70 -6.91 -50.90
CA THR A 141 -24.32 -6.84 -50.43
C THR A 141 -23.76 -5.42 -50.59
N ASN A 142 -23.94 -4.78 -51.74
CA ASN A 142 -23.50 -3.39 -51.96
C ASN A 142 -24.14 -2.41 -50.96
N LYS A 143 -25.45 -2.51 -50.71
CA LYS A 143 -26.12 -1.70 -49.67
C LYS A 143 -25.55 -1.93 -48.27
N LYS A 144 -25.09 -3.15 -47.96
CA LYS A 144 -24.40 -3.42 -46.68
C LYS A 144 -23.03 -2.76 -46.66
N ILE A 145 -22.27 -2.84 -47.75
CA ILE A 145 -20.96 -2.18 -47.88
C ILE A 145 -21.08 -0.68 -47.60
N GLU A 146 -22.02 0.01 -48.26
CA GLU A 146 -22.28 1.44 -48.04
C GLU A 146 -22.56 1.75 -46.56
N ARG A 147 -23.40 0.92 -45.93
CA ARG A 147 -23.73 1.07 -44.51
C ARG A 147 -22.51 0.86 -43.61
N TYR A 148 -21.68 -0.15 -43.87
CA TYR A 148 -20.45 -0.39 -43.12
C TYR A 148 -19.45 0.75 -43.26
N ASN A 149 -19.29 1.31 -44.47
CA ASN A 149 -18.43 2.47 -44.69
C ASN A 149 -18.88 3.66 -43.84
N LYS A 150 -20.19 3.95 -43.79
CA LYS A 150 -20.72 5.00 -42.92
C LYS A 150 -20.37 4.79 -41.44
N TYR A 151 -20.47 3.56 -40.92
CA TYR A 151 -20.09 3.26 -39.54
C TYR A 151 -18.59 3.36 -39.30
N THR A 152 -17.76 3.00 -40.28
CA THR A 152 -16.30 3.12 -40.18
C THR A 152 -15.85 4.58 -40.12
N GLU A 153 -16.49 5.48 -40.86
CA GLU A 153 -16.24 6.93 -40.74
C GLU A 153 -16.60 7.48 -39.34
N GLN A 154 -17.69 7.01 -38.75
CA GLN A 154 -18.06 7.38 -37.37
C GLN A 154 -17.07 6.85 -36.33
N LEU A 155 -16.58 5.62 -36.51
CA LEU A 155 -15.53 5.06 -35.67
C LEU A 155 -14.24 5.88 -35.77
N LYS A 156 -13.82 6.24 -36.98
CA LYS A 156 -12.65 7.09 -37.21
C LYS A 156 -12.76 8.42 -36.47
N ALA A 157 -13.88 9.14 -36.64
CA ALA A 157 -14.10 10.41 -35.93
C ALA A 157 -14.01 10.25 -34.40
N SER A 158 -14.50 9.14 -33.87
CA SER A 158 -14.45 8.85 -32.44
C SER A 158 -13.02 8.56 -31.97
N LEU A 159 -12.25 7.76 -32.72
CA LEU A 159 -10.85 7.47 -32.42
C LEU A 159 -9.98 8.72 -32.46
N THR A 160 -10.16 9.58 -33.48
CA THR A 160 -9.44 10.85 -33.58
C THR A 160 -9.78 11.78 -32.40
N ALA A 161 -11.06 11.86 -32.01
CA ALA A 161 -11.45 12.66 -30.83
C ALA A 161 -10.81 12.13 -29.54
N VAL A 162 -10.70 10.82 -29.36
CA VAL A 162 -9.98 10.21 -28.22
C VAL A 162 -8.49 10.55 -28.27
N GLY A 163 -7.86 10.47 -29.45
CA GLY A 163 -6.45 10.80 -29.63
C GLY A 163 -6.13 12.25 -29.28
N GLN A 164 -7.03 13.19 -29.56
CA GLN A 164 -6.83 14.63 -29.29
C GLN A 164 -6.66 15.00 -27.81
N PHE A 165 -7.09 14.15 -26.87
CA PHE A 165 -6.82 14.37 -25.45
C PHE A 165 -5.36 14.16 -25.05
N TYR A 166 -4.55 13.61 -25.95
CA TYR A 166 -3.15 13.28 -25.69
C TYR A 166 -2.20 14.06 -26.62
N PRO A 167 -0.97 14.36 -26.17
CA PRO A 167 0.10 14.90 -27.01
C PRO A 167 0.37 14.02 -28.22
N ALA A 168 0.92 14.61 -29.29
CA ALA A 168 1.24 13.90 -30.54
C ALA A 168 2.15 12.67 -30.32
N GLU A 169 3.09 12.78 -29.38
CA GLU A 169 4.07 11.74 -29.06
C GLU A 169 3.53 10.67 -28.09
N HIS A 170 2.33 10.87 -27.55
CA HIS A 170 1.76 9.94 -26.58
C HIS A 170 1.29 8.66 -27.29
N MET A 171 1.70 7.50 -26.76
CA MET A 171 1.44 6.20 -27.38
C MET A 171 -0.04 5.97 -27.69
N THR A 172 -0.96 6.31 -26.76
CA THR A 172 -2.40 6.18 -26.99
C THR A 172 -2.88 6.91 -28.24
N ARG A 173 -2.38 8.13 -28.51
CA ARG A 173 -2.76 8.89 -29.70
C ARG A 173 -2.22 8.24 -30.97
N MET A 174 -0.94 7.87 -30.97
CA MET A 174 -0.33 7.17 -32.09
C MET A 174 -1.09 5.89 -32.44
N SER A 175 -1.46 5.10 -31.42
CA SER A 175 -2.22 3.86 -31.61
C SER A 175 -3.63 4.11 -32.12
N THR A 176 -4.36 5.10 -31.58
CA THR A 176 -5.71 5.42 -32.07
C THR A 176 -5.70 5.95 -33.51
N ASP A 177 -4.70 6.74 -33.87
CA ASP A 177 -4.54 7.28 -35.22
C ASP A 177 -4.19 6.15 -36.22
N ASN A 178 -3.27 5.26 -35.88
CA ASN A 178 -2.94 4.08 -36.71
C ASN A 178 -4.15 3.16 -36.92
N ILE A 179 -4.95 2.91 -35.88
CA ILE A 179 -6.18 2.11 -36.00
C ILE A 179 -7.19 2.81 -36.91
N ALA A 180 -7.33 4.13 -36.80
CA ALA A 180 -8.20 4.93 -37.65
C ALA A 180 -7.77 4.85 -39.14
N ASP A 181 -6.48 4.86 -39.42
CA ASP A 181 -5.92 4.73 -40.77
C ASP A 181 -6.15 3.33 -41.37
N ILE A 182 -5.94 2.26 -40.59
CA ILE A 182 -6.29 0.88 -41.01
C ILE A 182 -7.77 0.81 -41.41
N HIS A 183 -8.65 1.39 -40.60
CA HIS A 183 -10.08 1.42 -40.89
C HIS A 183 -10.42 2.24 -42.15
N GLN A 184 -9.66 3.30 -42.46
CA GLN A 184 -9.80 4.03 -43.72
C GLN A 184 -9.39 3.17 -44.92
N GLU A 185 -8.32 2.40 -44.81
CA GLU A 185 -7.91 1.46 -45.86
C GLU A 185 -8.97 0.38 -46.11
N LEU A 186 -9.61 -0.14 -45.04
CA LEU A 186 -10.72 -1.08 -45.17
C LEU A 186 -11.92 -0.48 -45.92
N VAL A 187 -12.20 0.82 -45.76
CA VAL A 187 -13.22 1.53 -46.57
C VAL A 187 -12.85 1.52 -48.05
N SER A 188 -11.58 1.80 -48.38
CA SER A 188 -11.07 1.75 -49.76
C SER A 188 -11.21 0.34 -50.37
N LEU A 189 -10.85 -0.71 -49.62
CA LEU A 189 -11.00 -2.10 -50.06
C LEU A 189 -12.47 -2.48 -50.29
N ARG A 190 -13.37 -2.09 -49.39
CA ARG A 190 -14.83 -2.30 -49.57
C ARG A 190 -15.37 -1.56 -50.79
N GLN A 191 -14.87 -0.35 -51.08
CA GLN A 191 -15.28 0.42 -52.25
C GLN A 191 -14.83 -0.23 -53.57
N LYS A 192 -13.64 -0.84 -53.58
CA LYS A 192 -13.16 -1.67 -54.71
C LYS A 192 -14.08 -2.88 -54.92
N LEU A 193 -14.44 -3.60 -53.85
CA LEU A 193 -15.38 -4.72 -53.92
C LEU A 193 -16.76 -4.28 -54.42
N HIS A 194 -17.29 -3.17 -53.91
CA HIS A 194 -18.56 -2.59 -54.37
C HIS A 194 -18.57 -2.35 -55.88
N THR A 195 -17.50 -1.71 -56.38
CA THR A 195 -17.31 -1.42 -57.80
C THR A 195 -17.20 -2.72 -58.62
N ALA A 196 -16.48 -3.73 -58.12
CA ALA A 196 -16.37 -5.02 -58.78
C ALA A 196 -17.73 -5.72 -58.89
N ILE A 197 -18.52 -5.77 -57.81
CA ILE A 197 -19.87 -6.35 -57.80
C ILE A 197 -20.77 -5.62 -58.81
N SER A 198 -20.76 -4.28 -58.79
CA SER A 198 -21.61 -3.47 -59.66
C SER A 198 -21.25 -3.63 -61.14
N ASN A 199 -19.97 -3.41 -61.49
CA ASN A 199 -19.54 -3.27 -62.87
C ASN A 199 -19.21 -4.61 -63.53
N ARG A 200 -18.63 -5.57 -62.77
CA ARG A 200 -18.18 -6.85 -63.32
C ARG A 200 -19.25 -7.94 -63.28
N PHE A 201 -20.24 -7.83 -62.38
CA PHE A 201 -21.30 -8.82 -62.23
C PHE A 201 -22.69 -8.25 -62.52
N VAL A 202 -23.17 -7.28 -61.74
CA VAL A 202 -24.57 -6.82 -61.80
C VAL A 202 -24.94 -6.24 -63.16
N MET A 203 -24.13 -5.32 -63.70
CA MET A 203 -24.42 -4.70 -65.00
C MET A 203 -24.44 -5.73 -66.15
N PRO A 204 -23.41 -6.58 -66.36
CA PRO A 204 -23.47 -7.64 -67.37
C PRO A 204 -24.64 -8.61 -67.19
N ALA A 205 -24.95 -8.97 -65.95
CA ALA A 205 -26.06 -9.85 -65.60
C ALA A 205 -27.43 -9.27 -65.99
N GLU A 206 -27.65 -7.98 -65.72
CA GLU A 206 -28.88 -7.28 -66.11
C GLU A 206 -29.02 -7.17 -67.62
N VAL A 207 -27.92 -6.86 -68.33
CA VAL A 207 -27.90 -6.80 -69.79
C VAL A 207 -28.27 -8.15 -70.40
N PHE A 208 -27.67 -9.24 -69.92
CA PHE A 208 -27.98 -10.59 -70.40
C PHE A 208 -29.44 -10.97 -70.14
N LEU A 209 -29.96 -10.66 -68.95
CA LEU A 209 -31.35 -10.92 -68.58
C LEU A 209 -32.33 -10.18 -69.52
N GLN A 210 -32.07 -8.89 -69.78
CA GLN A 210 -32.93 -8.03 -70.60
C GLN A 210 -32.84 -8.33 -72.11
N GLN A 211 -31.65 -8.63 -72.62
CA GLN A 211 -31.44 -8.79 -74.06
C GLN A 211 -31.62 -10.23 -74.56
N SER A 212 -31.35 -11.24 -73.70
CA SER A 212 -31.36 -12.65 -74.13
C SER A 212 -32.49 -13.44 -73.47
N VAL A 213 -32.59 -13.41 -72.14
CA VAL A 213 -33.49 -14.31 -71.39
C VAL A 213 -34.95 -13.89 -71.50
N ILE A 214 -35.28 -12.62 -71.26
CA ILE A 214 -36.65 -12.11 -71.35
C ILE A 214 -37.21 -12.25 -72.78
N PRO A 215 -36.50 -11.81 -73.85
CA PRO A 215 -37.00 -11.93 -75.22
C PRO A 215 -37.19 -13.38 -75.68
N ALA A 216 -36.35 -14.31 -75.24
CA ALA A 216 -36.51 -15.73 -75.54
C ALA A 216 -37.78 -16.31 -74.90
N ARG A 217 -38.09 -15.91 -73.65
CA ARG A 217 -39.33 -16.30 -72.98
C ARG A 217 -40.56 -15.69 -73.63
N ASP A 218 -40.52 -14.41 -73.97
CA ASP A 218 -41.62 -13.75 -74.68
C ASP A 218 -41.89 -14.40 -76.05
N SER A 219 -40.83 -14.83 -76.75
CA SER A 219 -40.97 -15.58 -77.99
C SER A 219 -41.66 -16.94 -77.77
N LYS A 220 -41.28 -17.67 -76.73
CA LYS A 220 -41.96 -18.92 -76.32
C LYS A 220 -43.43 -18.71 -75.98
N ASP A 221 -43.77 -17.63 -75.27
CA ASP A 221 -45.16 -17.32 -74.92
C ASP A 221 -45.99 -16.87 -76.13
N ARG A 222 -45.36 -16.21 -77.12
CA ARG A 222 -45.98 -15.94 -78.44
C ARG A 222 -46.20 -17.23 -79.23
N TYR A 223 -45.23 -18.15 -79.23
CA TYR A 223 -45.38 -19.47 -79.83
C TYR A 223 -46.53 -20.26 -79.20
N ARG A 224 -46.62 -20.29 -77.87
CA ARG A 224 -47.71 -20.95 -77.15
C ARG A 224 -49.09 -20.41 -77.56
N ARG A 225 -49.24 -19.09 -77.68
CA ARG A 225 -50.49 -18.47 -78.14
C ARG A 225 -50.82 -18.84 -79.59
N ALA A 226 -49.85 -18.72 -80.49
CA ALA A 226 -50.04 -19.07 -81.90
C ALA A 226 -50.41 -20.55 -82.09
N ARG A 227 -49.90 -21.44 -81.23
CA ARG A 227 -50.29 -22.85 -81.20
C ARG A 227 -51.73 -23.04 -80.77
N ILE A 228 -52.17 -22.42 -79.66
CA ILE A 228 -53.56 -22.52 -79.20
C ILE A 228 -54.52 -22.04 -80.30
N ASP A 229 -54.18 -20.94 -80.98
CA ASP A 229 -54.97 -20.42 -82.10
C ASP A 229 -55.04 -21.43 -83.27
N TYR A 230 -53.90 -22.05 -83.62
CA TYR A 230 -53.82 -23.07 -84.67
C TYR A 230 -54.57 -24.36 -84.32
N ASP A 231 -54.44 -24.85 -83.08
CA ASP A 231 -55.15 -26.04 -82.59
C ASP A 231 -56.67 -25.79 -82.58
N SER A 232 -57.10 -24.58 -82.18
CA SER A 232 -58.50 -24.14 -82.23
C SER A 232 -59.03 -24.11 -83.68
N ALA A 233 -58.28 -23.52 -84.62
CA ALA A 233 -58.67 -23.49 -86.03
C ALA A 233 -58.70 -24.89 -86.65
N THR A 234 -57.76 -25.76 -86.28
CA THR A 234 -57.71 -27.17 -86.72
C THR A 234 -58.92 -27.95 -86.21
N ASN A 235 -59.31 -27.77 -84.96
CA ASN A 235 -60.51 -28.38 -84.40
C ASN A 235 -61.79 -27.85 -85.08
N LYS A 236 -61.87 -26.55 -85.38
CA LYS A 236 -63.00 -25.97 -86.13
C LYS A 236 -63.16 -26.61 -87.51
N VAL A 237 -62.06 -26.76 -88.26
CA VAL A 237 -62.07 -27.44 -89.56
C VAL A 237 -62.52 -28.90 -89.41
N ARG A 238 -62.01 -29.62 -88.39
CA ARG A 238 -62.41 -31.01 -88.13
C ARG A 238 -63.91 -31.13 -87.81
N ILE A 239 -64.46 -30.22 -87.01
CA ILE A 239 -65.89 -30.20 -86.65
C ILE A 239 -66.76 -29.97 -87.90
N ILE A 240 -66.38 -29.01 -88.76
CA ILE A 240 -67.11 -28.72 -90.02
C ILE A 240 -67.00 -29.90 -91.01
N GLN A 241 -65.89 -30.64 -91.01
CA GLN A 241 -65.74 -31.84 -91.84
C GLN A 241 -66.58 -33.03 -91.36
N GLN A 242 -66.96 -33.05 -90.07
CA GLN A 242 -67.74 -34.13 -89.45
C GLN A 242 -69.25 -33.85 -89.41
N SER A 243 -69.72 -32.71 -89.92
CA SER A 243 -71.15 -32.39 -89.95
C SER A 243 -71.89 -33.10 -91.09
N ASN A 244 -73.14 -33.50 -90.84
CA ASN A 244 -73.98 -34.23 -91.81
C ASN A 244 -74.27 -33.43 -93.10
N THR A 245 -74.15 -32.10 -93.07
CA THR A 245 -74.22 -31.21 -94.23
C THR A 245 -72.99 -30.31 -94.24
N ILE A 246 -72.25 -30.31 -95.37
CA ILE A 246 -71.02 -29.52 -95.54
C ILE A 246 -71.35 -28.27 -96.34
N ASP A 247 -71.18 -27.08 -95.75
CA ASP A 247 -71.20 -25.80 -96.47
C ASP A 247 -69.81 -25.50 -97.04
N PRO A 248 -69.61 -25.52 -98.37
CA PRO A 248 -68.31 -25.32 -99.00
C PRO A 248 -67.69 -23.95 -98.68
N LYS A 249 -68.50 -22.89 -98.49
CA LYS A 249 -67.99 -21.55 -98.18
C LYS A 249 -67.47 -21.47 -96.75
N GLN A 250 -68.17 -22.08 -95.79
CA GLN A 250 -67.70 -22.14 -94.40
C GLN A 250 -66.46 -23.02 -94.25
N LEU A 251 -66.41 -24.16 -94.94
CA LEU A 251 -65.24 -25.03 -94.94
C LEU A 251 -64.01 -24.32 -95.55
N PHE A 252 -64.19 -23.62 -96.68
CA PHE A 252 -63.11 -22.83 -97.30
C PHE A 252 -62.60 -21.73 -96.38
N SER A 253 -63.50 -20.97 -95.73
CA SER A 253 -63.13 -19.92 -94.79
C SER A 253 -62.35 -20.46 -93.58
N ALA A 254 -62.83 -21.56 -92.98
CA ALA A 254 -62.15 -22.21 -91.86
C ALA A 254 -60.79 -22.80 -92.26
N ALA A 255 -60.69 -23.45 -93.43
CA ALA A 255 -59.45 -24.01 -93.96
C ALA A 255 -58.43 -22.91 -94.32
N SER A 256 -58.88 -21.78 -94.88
CA SER A 256 -58.04 -20.61 -95.17
C SER A 256 -57.47 -20.00 -93.88
N GLN A 257 -58.32 -19.81 -92.86
CA GLN A 257 -57.88 -19.35 -91.54
C GLN A 257 -56.87 -20.32 -90.89
N GLN A 258 -57.11 -21.64 -91.00
CA GLN A 258 -56.18 -22.65 -90.51
C GLN A 258 -54.82 -22.56 -91.22
N ALA A 259 -54.79 -22.36 -92.55
CA ALA A 259 -53.56 -22.23 -93.31
C ALA A 259 -52.73 -20.99 -92.91
N ILE A 260 -53.38 -19.83 -92.72
CA ILE A 260 -52.72 -18.61 -92.22
C ILE A 260 -52.13 -18.83 -90.82
N LEU A 261 -52.90 -19.46 -89.93
CA LEU A 261 -52.46 -19.76 -88.57
C LEU A 261 -51.36 -20.83 -88.55
N ARG A 262 -51.32 -21.76 -89.51
CA ARG A 262 -50.24 -22.75 -89.67
C ARG A 262 -48.90 -22.07 -89.96
N VAL A 263 -48.87 -21.14 -90.91
CA VAL A 263 -47.65 -20.37 -91.23
C VAL A 263 -47.20 -19.57 -90.00
N ARG A 264 -48.13 -18.87 -89.34
CA ARG A 264 -47.83 -18.12 -88.11
C ARG A 264 -47.28 -19.02 -87.00
N TYR A 265 -47.88 -20.18 -86.79
CA TYR A 265 -47.42 -21.19 -85.83
C TYR A 265 -45.98 -21.62 -86.14
N GLN A 266 -45.67 -21.98 -87.39
CA GLN A 266 -44.34 -22.42 -87.81
C GLN A 266 -43.28 -21.32 -87.65
N THR A 267 -43.57 -20.08 -88.06
CA THR A 267 -42.66 -18.94 -87.89
C THR A 267 -42.37 -18.66 -86.41
N ARG A 268 -43.41 -18.68 -85.56
CA ARG A 268 -43.24 -18.46 -84.12
C ARG A 268 -42.51 -19.62 -83.44
N MET A 269 -42.70 -20.85 -83.91
CA MET A 269 -41.97 -22.02 -83.44
C MET A 269 -40.46 -21.89 -83.71
N PHE A 270 -40.09 -21.49 -84.93
CA PHE A 270 -38.69 -21.27 -85.29
C PHE A 270 -38.06 -20.12 -84.49
N ASP A 271 -38.75 -18.98 -84.38
CA ASP A 271 -38.28 -17.83 -83.57
C ASP A 271 -38.08 -18.22 -82.10
N ALA A 272 -39.00 -18.99 -81.51
CA ALA A 272 -38.89 -19.45 -80.13
C ALA A 272 -37.73 -20.44 -79.95
N HIS A 273 -37.54 -21.36 -80.89
CA HIS A 273 -36.45 -22.33 -80.84
C HIS A 273 -35.08 -21.65 -80.95
N SER A 274 -34.92 -20.76 -81.94
CA SER A 274 -33.67 -20.01 -82.14
C SER A 274 -33.31 -19.18 -80.91
N LYS A 275 -34.24 -18.39 -80.37
CA LYS A 275 -33.96 -17.51 -79.22
C LYS A 275 -33.71 -18.27 -77.93
N LEU A 276 -34.44 -19.38 -77.70
CA LEU A 276 -34.19 -20.23 -76.53
C LEU A 276 -32.84 -20.93 -76.62
N PHE A 277 -32.45 -21.41 -77.80
CA PHE A 277 -31.15 -22.02 -78.03
C PHE A 277 -30.01 -21.00 -77.86
N GLU A 278 -30.14 -19.81 -78.43
CA GLU A 278 -29.17 -18.71 -78.31
C GLU A 278 -28.98 -18.27 -76.86
N ALA A 279 -30.07 -18.09 -76.11
CA ALA A 279 -30.02 -17.72 -74.69
C ALA A 279 -29.29 -18.79 -73.84
N VAL A 280 -29.55 -20.08 -74.08
CA VAL A 280 -28.90 -21.17 -73.33
C VAL A 280 -27.43 -21.32 -73.73
N SER A 281 -27.11 -21.17 -75.01
CA SER A 281 -25.75 -21.38 -75.53
C SER A 281 -24.81 -20.25 -75.13
N ARG A 282 -25.26 -18.99 -75.18
CA ARG A 282 -24.48 -17.84 -74.68
C ARG A 282 -24.28 -17.88 -73.17
N HIS A 283 -25.29 -18.34 -72.43
CA HIS A 283 -25.27 -18.39 -70.96
C HIS A 283 -24.13 -19.24 -70.38
N GLY A 284 -23.91 -20.43 -70.96
CA GLY A 284 -23.05 -21.45 -70.36
C GLY A 284 -21.64 -20.93 -70.03
N PHE A 285 -21.12 -20.02 -70.85
CA PHE A 285 -19.80 -19.44 -70.69
C PHE A 285 -19.82 -18.14 -69.88
N GLU A 286 -20.74 -17.22 -70.18
CA GLU A 286 -20.75 -15.87 -69.58
C GLU A 286 -21.05 -15.86 -68.08
N TYR A 287 -22.01 -16.67 -67.62
CA TYR A 287 -22.39 -16.71 -66.19
C TYR A 287 -21.27 -17.29 -65.33
N LEU A 288 -20.59 -18.32 -65.82
CA LEU A 288 -19.49 -18.96 -65.10
C LEU A 288 -18.32 -17.98 -64.95
N VAL A 289 -17.96 -17.28 -66.02
CA VAL A 289 -16.90 -16.26 -66.01
C VAL A 289 -17.26 -15.11 -65.05
N GLN A 290 -18.49 -14.59 -65.10
CA GLN A 290 -18.96 -13.53 -64.20
C GLN A 290 -18.91 -13.98 -62.73
N SER A 291 -19.29 -15.23 -62.46
CA SER A 291 -19.29 -15.82 -61.11
C SER A 291 -17.88 -16.02 -60.57
N ILE A 292 -16.93 -16.46 -61.42
CA ILE A 292 -15.50 -16.59 -61.06
C ILE A 292 -14.91 -15.22 -60.76
N ASN A 293 -15.19 -14.20 -61.57
CA ASN A 293 -14.72 -12.83 -61.35
C ASN A 293 -15.24 -12.24 -60.03
N LEU A 294 -16.48 -12.56 -59.66
CA LEU A 294 -17.06 -12.17 -58.38
C LEU A 294 -16.34 -12.85 -57.20
N LEU A 295 -16.13 -14.16 -57.28
CA LEU A 295 -15.41 -14.93 -56.25
C LEU A 295 -13.97 -14.44 -56.08
N ALA A 296 -13.27 -14.13 -57.18
CA ALA A 296 -11.94 -13.55 -57.13
C ALA A 296 -11.92 -12.18 -56.42
N ALA A 297 -12.88 -11.31 -56.75
CA ALA A 297 -13.00 -10.01 -56.07
C ALA A 297 -13.31 -10.14 -54.57
N GLU A 298 -14.15 -11.11 -54.18
CA GLU A 298 -14.41 -11.42 -52.77
C GLU A 298 -13.15 -11.94 -52.07
N HIS A 299 -12.42 -12.87 -52.70
CA HIS A 299 -11.16 -13.40 -52.17
C HIS A 299 -10.13 -12.29 -51.93
N ASP A 300 -9.90 -11.43 -52.93
CA ASP A 300 -8.94 -10.33 -52.84
C ASP A 300 -9.32 -9.37 -51.70
N TYR A 301 -10.62 -9.08 -51.55
CA TYR A 301 -11.12 -8.26 -50.46
C TYR A 301 -10.85 -8.91 -49.10
N TYR A 302 -11.26 -10.15 -48.90
CA TYR A 302 -11.13 -10.83 -47.60
C TYR A 302 -9.66 -11.02 -47.22
N SER A 303 -8.81 -11.43 -48.16
CA SER A 303 -7.38 -11.61 -47.91
C SER A 303 -6.72 -10.29 -47.48
N ALA A 304 -6.99 -9.19 -48.19
CA ALA A 304 -6.41 -7.89 -47.86
C ALA A 304 -6.99 -7.32 -46.55
N ALA A 305 -8.28 -7.51 -46.30
CA ALA A 305 -8.93 -7.06 -45.07
C ALA A 305 -8.41 -7.81 -43.84
N CYS A 306 -8.20 -9.12 -43.93
CA CYS A 306 -7.62 -9.92 -42.86
C CYS A 306 -6.21 -9.44 -42.51
N ALA A 307 -5.33 -9.25 -43.49
CA ALA A 307 -3.98 -8.75 -43.26
C ALA A 307 -3.97 -7.38 -42.55
N LYS A 308 -4.90 -6.50 -42.91
CA LYS A 308 -5.04 -5.18 -42.28
C LYS A 308 -5.57 -5.23 -40.85
N LEU A 309 -6.48 -6.17 -40.56
CA LEU A 309 -6.98 -6.38 -39.20
C LEU A 309 -5.92 -7.04 -38.30
N GLU A 310 -5.03 -7.87 -38.85
CA GLU A 310 -3.90 -8.43 -38.12
C GLU A 310 -2.89 -7.33 -37.72
N GLU A 311 -2.64 -6.35 -38.59
CA GLU A 311 -1.83 -5.17 -38.27
C GLU A 311 -2.40 -4.37 -37.09
N GLN A 312 -3.74 -4.30 -36.98
CA GLN A 312 -4.43 -3.59 -35.91
C GLN A 312 -4.18 -4.22 -34.52
N ASP A 313 -4.05 -5.55 -34.45
CA ASP A 313 -3.90 -6.27 -33.18
C ASP A 313 -2.63 -5.84 -32.43
N LYS A 314 -1.56 -5.53 -33.18
CA LYS A 314 -0.31 -5.01 -32.62
C LYS A 314 -0.53 -3.73 -31.82
N PHE A 315 -1.24 -2.76 -32.37
CA PHE A 315 -1.51 -1.48 -31.71
C PHE A 315 -2.43 -1.65 -30.49
N VAL A 316 -3.39 -2.56 -30.57
CA VAL A 316 -4.24 -2.90 -29.42
C VAL A 316 -3.41 -3.50 -28.29
N GLN A 317 -2.46 -4.37 -28.60
CA GLN A 317 -1.60 -4.97 -27.60
C GLN A 317 -0.62 -3.96 -26.98
N GLU A 318 -0.05 -3.06 -27.78
CA GLU A 318 0.77 -1.94 -27.30
C GLU A 318 -0.01 -1.09 -26.28
N MET A 319 -1.27 -0.72 -26.59
CA MET A 319 -2.15 0.01 -25.67
C MET A 319 -2.42 -0.74 -24.36
N ARG A 320 -2.64 -2.05 -24.42
CA ARG A 320 -2.82 -2.88 -23.20
C ARG A 320 -1.58 -2.88 -22.34
N ASN A 321 -0.42 -3.13 -22.94
CA ASN A 321 0.85 -3.19 -22.22
C ASN A 321 1.17 -1.86 -21.53
N TYR A 322 0.94 -0.72 -22.20
CA TYR A 322 1.14 0.59 -21.61
C TYR A 322 0.16 0.90 -20.46
N ALA A 323 -1.11 0.50 -20.60
CA ALA A 323 -2.09 0.66 -19.53
C ALA A 323 -1.70 -0.17 -18.29
N GLU A 324 -1.21 -1.39 -18.48
CA GLU A 324 -0.70 -2.24 -17.40
C GLU A 324 0.55 -1.62 -16.76
N ALA A 325 1.53 -1.18 -17.54
CA ALA A 325 2.75 -0.53 -17.04
C ALA A 325 2.44 0.75 -16.25
N SER A 326 1.51 1.57 -16.76
CA SER A 326 1.07 2.80 -16.08
C SER A 326 0.37 2.50 -14.76
N ARG A 327 -0.45 1.43 -14.71
CA ARG A 327 -1.11 0.99 -13.46
C ARG A 327 -0.10 0.51 -12.43
N GLN A 328 0.90 -0.27 -12.84
CA GLN A 328 1.97 -0.74 -11.97
C GLN A 328 2.79 0.43 -11.43
N HIS A 329 3.16 1.38 -12.29
CA HIS A 329 3.89 2.58 -11.87
C HIS A 329 3.12 3.39 -10.82
N TYR A 330 1.83 3.62 -11.06
CA TYR A 330 0.97 4.31 -10.09
C TYR A 330 0.91 3.58 -8.74
N GLN A 331 0.73 2.26 -8.75
CA GLN A 331 0.71 1.45 -7.52
C GLN A 331 2.03 1.56 -6.76
N ALA A 332 3.17 1.39 -7.45
CA ALA A 332 4.50 1.52 -6.85
C ALA A 332 4.74 2.91 -6.25
N THR A 333 4.35 3.98 -6.95
CA THR A 333 4.48 5.36 -6.41
C THR A 333 3.61 5.58 -5.17
N LYS A 334 2.40 5.02 -5.14
CA LYS A 334 1.51 5.12 -4.00
C LYS A 334 2.08 4.38 -2.78
N GLU A 335 2.56 3.16 -2.97
CA GLU A 335 3.19 2.35 -1.91
C GLU A 335 4.44 3.05 -1.35
N ALA A 336 5.29 3.61 -2.21
CA ALA A 336 6.47 4.37 -1.79
C ALA A 336 6.10 5.62 -0.97
N GLU A 337 5.03 6.33 -1.36
CA GLU A 337 4.56 7.50 -0.60
C GLU A 337 3.97 7.11 0.76
N GLU A 338 3.20 6.02 0.83
CA GLU A 338 2.68 5.48 2.08
C GLU A 338 3.82 5.04 3.02
N GLN A 339 4.84 4.38 2.49
CA GLN A 339 6.02 3.98 3.25
C GLN A 339 6.81 5.19 3.78
N ARG A 340 7.03 6.22 2.94
CA ARG A 340 7.69 7.45 3.39
C ARG A 340 6.91 8.14 4.52
N LYS A 341 5.58 8.22 4.41
CA LYS A 341 4.73 8.78 5.47
C LYS A 341 4.82 7.99 6.77
N LEU A 342 4.91 6.66 6.69
CA LEU A 342 5.09 5.81 7.86
C LEU A 342 6.46 6.04 8.51
N GLU A 343 7.54 6.11 7.74
CA GLU A 343 8.90 6.40 8.23
C GLU A 343 8.97 7.79 8.88
N GLU A 344 8.37 8.81 8.26
CA GLU A 344 8.26 10.16 8.84
C GLU A 344 7.43 10.19 10.14
N ALA A 345 6.41 9.34 10.27
CA ALA A 345 5.62 9.22 11.49
C ALA A 345 6.41 8.52 12.61
N MET A 346 7.12 7.44 12.28
CA MET A 346 8.00 6.74 13.23
C MET A 346 9.11 7.66 13.74
N TYR A 347 9.78 8.39 12.86
CA TYR A 347 10.83 9.34 13.26
C TYR A 347 10.31 10.45 14.19
N ARG A 348 9.10 10.96 13.93
CA ARG A 348 8.46 11.96 14.79
C ARG A 348 8.12 11.39 16.16
N GLU A 349 7.53 10.20 16.20
CA GLU A 349 7.21 9.52 17.45
C GLU A 349 8.49 9.22 18.26
N ASP A 350 9.57 8.84 17.56
CA ASP A 350 10.82 8.49 18.20
C ASP A 350 11.54 9.68 18.85
N ASN A 351 11.35 10.88 18.32
CA ASN A 351 12.04 12.10 18.73
C ASN A 351 11.13 13.10 19.45
N LYS A 352 9.87 12.74 19.74
CA LYS A 352 8.85 13.67 20.25
C LYS A 352 9.26 14.39 21.54
N TYR A 353 10.03 13.73 22.41
CA TYR A 353 10.47 14.28 23.70
C TYR A 353 11.86 14.94 23.67
N ASN A 354 12.58 14.96 22.54
CA ASN A 354 13.96 15.46 22.49
C ASN A 354 14.06 16.92 22.97
N GLU A 355 13.16 17.78 22.50
CA GLU A 355 13.11 19.19 22.91
C GLU A 355 12.88 19.33 24.42
N MET A 356 12.05 18.48 25.01
CA MET A 356 11.80 18.47 26.45
C MET A 356 13.05 18.05 27.25
N VAL A 357 13.81 17.07 26.76
CA VAL A 357 15.10 16.66 27.35
C VAL A 357 16.14 17.78 27.26
N GLU A 358 16.19 18.49 26.12
CA GLU A 358 17.07 19.64 25.94
C GLU A 358 16.74 20.75 26.94
N ILE A 359 15.45 21.09 27.11
CA ILE A 359 14.99 22.10 28.07
C ILE A 359 15.40 21.74 29.51
N PHE A 360 15.32 20.46 29.89
CA PHE A 360 15.77 20.01 31.22
C PHE A 360 17.28 20.08 31.43
N SER A 361 18.05 20.11 30.34
CA SER A 361 19.51 20.10 30.37
C SER A 361 20.13 21.50 30.36
N TRP A 362 19.33 22.57 30.40
CA TRP A 362 19.85 23.94 30.40
C TRP A 362 20.55 24.34 31.70
N ASP A 363 21.62 25.14 31.57
CA ASP A 363 22.53 25.55 32.64
C ASP A 363 21.88 26.40 33.76
N ASP A 364 20.74 27.02 33.46
CA ASP A 364 20.01 27.84 34.43
C ASP A 364 19.17 26.99 35.39
N LEU A 365 18.91 25.72 35.05
CA LEU A 365 18.04 24.80 35.76
C LEU A 365 16.70 25.42 36.12
N ALA A 366 16.22 26.40 35.35
CA ALA A 366 15.05 27.19 35.69
C ALA A 366 13.80 26.31 35.81
N VAL A 367 13.62 25.39 34.85
CA VAL A 367 12.52 24.42 34.84
C VAL A 367 12.63 23.45 36.01
N VAL A 368 13.83 22.91 36.25
CA VAL A 368 14.09 22.00 37.38
C VAL A 368 13.80 22.67 38.71
N ASN A 369 14.19 23.94 38.86
CA ASN A 369 13.94 24.74 40.06
C ASN A 369 12.44 24.98 40.26
N ALA A 370 11.73 25.40 39.22
CA ALA A 370 10.28 25.59 39.29
C ALA A 370 9.56 24.28 39.67
N ILE A 371 9.94 23.15 39.07
CA ILE A 371 9.42 21.83 39.45
C ILE A 371 9.67 21.53 40.93
N CYS A 372 10.89 21.79 41.43
CA CYS A 372 11.27 21.53 42.82
C CYS A 372 10.53 22.40 43.84
N LEU A 373 9.98 23.54 43.44
CA LEU A 373 9.29 24.49 44.31
C LEU A 373 7.76 24.35 44.24
N SER A 374 7.22 23.82 43.13
CA SER A 374 5.80 23.92 42.80
C SER A 374 5.02 22.61 42.86
N SER A 375 5.69 21.46 43.00
CA SER A 375 5.09 20.14 42.74
C SER A 375 4.54 19.39 43.97
N GLY A 376 4.58 19.96 45.17
CA GLY A 376 3.93 19.40 46.37
C GLY A 376 4.28 17.92 46.62
N SER A 377 3.26 17.05 46.71
CA SER A 377 3.42 15.60 46.91
C SER A 377 4.06 14.87 45.72
N ASP A 378 3.93 15.41 44.51
CA ASP A 378 4.47 14.80 43.29
C ASP A 378 5.95 15.15 43.08
N GLN A 379 6.50 16.07 43.88
CA GLN A 379 7.86 16.58 43.72
C GLN A 379 8.92 15.48 43.71
N GLU A 380 8.77 14.48 44.57
CA GLU A 380 9.73 13.38 44.68
C GLU A 380 9.71 12.49 43.43
N ALA A 381 8.53 12.13 42.93
CA ALA A 381 8.39 11.34 41.71
C ALA A 381 8.97 12.07 40.48
N ILE A 382 8.69 13.37 40.33
CA ILE A 382 9.22 14.18 39.23
C ILE A 382 10.75 14.28 39.32
N LEU A 383 11.30 14.46 40.54
CA LEU A 383 12.74 14.53 40.75
C LEU A 383 13.44 13.22 40.38
N GLU A 384 12.87 12.06 40.74
CA GLU A 384 13.46 10.78 40.37
C GLU A 384 13.43 10.53 38.87
N ASP A 385 12.31 10.84 38.19
CA ASP A 385 12.20 10.74 36.73
C ASP A 385 13.21 11.66 36.05
N LEU A 386 13.34 12.90 36.54
CA LEU A 386 14.30 13.87 36.05
C LEU A 386 15.74 13.38 36.22
N VAL A 387 16.08 12.80 37.37
CA VAL A 387 17.43 12.24 37.61
C VAL A 387 17.71 11.09 36.63
N ARG A 388 16.76 10.17 36.41
CA ARG A 388 16.92 9.08 35.42
C ARG A 388 17.12 9.63 34.00
N ILE A 389 16.34 10.65 33.61
CA ILE A 389 16.46 11.32 32.31
C ILE A 389 17.84 11.96 32.15
N LEU A 390 18.24 12.82 33.09
CA LEU A 390 19.52 13.53 33.01
C LEU A 390 20.72 12.55 33.06
N ASP A 391 20.61 11.47 33.82
CA ASP A 391 21.69 10.50 33.99
C ASP A 391 21.86 9.63 32.74
N ALA A 392 20.77 9.19 32.12
CA ALA A 392 20.79 8.50 30.83
C ALA A 392 21.44 9.34 29.71
N HIS A 393 21.37 10.67 29.84
CA HIS A 393 22.00 11.65 28.95
C HIS A 393 23.36 12.16 29.45
N LYS A 394 23.89 11.60 30.55
CA LYS A 394 25.17 11.98 31.20
C LYS A 394 25.26 13.46 31.60
N GLN A 395 24.11 14.11 31.84
CA GLN A 395 24.02 15.53 32.22
C GLN A 395 23.95 15.75 33.74
N THR A 396 23.64 14.72 34.55
CA THR A 396 23.46 14.86 36.00
C THR A 396 24.69 15.40 36.73
N ILE A 397 25.87 14.82 36.51
CA ILE A 397 27.11 15.26 37.16
C ILE A 397 27.50 16.69 36.75
N PRO A 398 27.55 17.05 35.44
CA PRO A 398 27.79 18.44 35.03
C PRO A 398 26.89 19.46 35.73
N ILE A 399 25.59 19.18 35.77
CA ILE A 399 24.58 20.02 36.40
C ILE A 399 24.84 20.17 37.90
N ILE A 400 25.11 19.07 38.60
CA ILE A 400 25.40 19.11 40.05
C ILE A 400 26.71 19.88 40.31
N LYS A 401 27.76 19.68 39.50
CA LYS A 401 29.02 20.42 39.62
C LYS A 401 28.82 21.93 39.44
N LEU A 402 28.02 22.35 38.46
CA LEU A 402 27.65 23.75 38.26
C LEU A 402 26.91 24.30 39.48
N GLY A 403 25.96 23.52 40.01
CA GLY A 403 25.23 23.86 41.23
C GLY A 403 26.13 24.04 42.45
N ILE A 404 27.09 23.13 42.65
CA ILE A 404 28.11 23.21 43.69
C ILE A 404 28.95 24.49 43.54
N THR A 405 29.45 24.79 42.35
CA THR A 405 30.24 26.01 42.09
C THR A 405 29.43 27.28 42.37
N LYS A 406 28.18 27.36 41.90
CA LYS A 406 27.28 28.50 42.19
C LYS A 406 27.03 28.65 43.69
N GLU A 407 26.79 27.55 44.41
CA GLU A 407 26.53 27.60 45.84
C GLU A 407 27.76 28.02 46.65
N VAL A 408 28.94 27.49 46.32
CA VAL A 408 30.21 27.86 46.98
C VAL A 408 30.55 29.34 46.74
N THR A 409 30.44 29.83 45.50
CA THR A 409 30.74 31.23 45.15
C THR A 409 29.77 32.24 45.78
N SER A 410 28.50 31.86 45.97
CA SER A 410 27.49 32.74 46.57
C SER A 410 27.47 32.73 48.11
N THR A 411 28.23 31.83 48.75
CA THR A 411 28.21 31.65 50.20
C THR A 411 29.29 32.48 50.89
N ASN A 412 28.92 33.22 51.94
CA ASN A 412 29.84 34.10 52.69
C ASN A 412 30.60 33.39 53.83
N SER A 413 30.15 32.20 54.25
CA SER A 413 30.77 31.44 55.35
C SER A 413 30.73 29.94 55.07
N ALA A 414 31.86 29.25 55.29
CA ALA A 414 31.94 27.81 55.20
C ALA A 414 30.93 27.09 56.11
N ALA A 415 30.55 27.69 57.24
CA ALA A 415 29.57 27.13 58.17
C ALA A 415 28.14 27.09 57.61
N THR A 416 27.82 27.90 56.60
CA THR A 416 26.49 27.93 55.95
C THR A 416 26.44 27.15 54.64
N LEU A 417 27.57 26.62 54.19
CA LEU A 417 27.70 25.94 52.90
C LEU A 417 26.84 24.66 52.84
N PHE A 418 26.08 24.50 51.76
CA PHE A 418 25.08 23.43 51.55
C PHE A 418 23.94 23.38 52.56
N ARG A 419 23.88 24.27 53.56
CA ARG A 419 22.77 24.29 54.54
C ARG A 419 21.47 24.85 53.94
N GLY A 420 21.51 25.38 52.72
CA GLY A 420 20.35 25.86 51.98
C GLY A 420 19.58 24.74 51.27
N ASN A 421 18.28 24.95 51.08
CA ASN A 421 17.41 24.03 50.33
C ASN A 421 17.45 24.36 48.82
N SER A 422 18.65 24.41 48.24
CA SER A 422 18.86 24.77 46.82
C SER A 422 18.44 23.63 45.88
N THR A 423 18.06 23.96 44.64
CA THR A 423 17.70 22.99 43.59
C THR A 423 18.84 22.00 43.34
N ALA A 424 20.07 22.50 43.28
CA ALA A 424 21.27 21.70 43.12
C ALA A 424 21.44 20.70 44.27
N THR A 425 21.21 21.13 45.51
CA THR A 425 21.29 20.26 46.70
C THR A 425 20.19 19.20 46.72
N LYS A 426 18.96 19.55 46.30
CA LYS A 426 17.86 18.58 46.15
C LYS A 426 18.16 17.53 45.07
N LEU A 427 18.62 17.97 43.90
CA LEU A 427 18.98 17.08 42.78
C LEU A 427 20.15 16.17 43.16
N MET A 428 21.18 16.73 43.81
CA MET A 428 22.30 15.98 44.35
C MET A 428 21.84 14.92 45.36
N THR A 429 20.94 15.28 46.29
CA THR A 429 20.41 14.35 47.31
C THR A 429 19.58 13.22 46.68
N ALA A 430 18.72 13.54 45.70
CA ALA A 430 17.97 12.53 44.97
C ALA A 430 18.90 11.59 44.19
N PHE A 431 19.87 12.15 43.47
CA PHE A 431 20.83 11.37 42.70
C PHE A 431 21.69 10.46 43.57
N THR A 432 22.25 10.95 44.69
CA THR A 432 23.03 10.13 45.62
C THR A 432 22.17 9.06 46.27
N ARG A 433 20.91 9.35 46.62
CA ARG A 433 20.01 8.33 47.15
C ARG A 433 19.77 7.21 46.13
N MET A 434 19.50 7.55 44.87
CA MET A 434 19.20 6.57 43.81
C MET A 434 20.41 5.72 43.43
N THR A 435 21.57 6.35 43.24
CA THR A 435 22.80 5.65 42.82
C THR A 435 23.55 4.99 44.00
N GLY A 436 23.43 5.56 45.20
CA GLY A 436 24.14 5.09 46.39
C GLY A 436 23.42 4.03 47.21
N ARG A 437 22.16 3.69 46.89
CA ARG A 437 21.41 2.66 47.64
C ARG A 437 22.14 1.31 47.72
N PRO A 438 22.69 0.73 46.63
CA PRO A 438 23.46 -0.52 46.71
C PRO A 438 24.70 -0.39 47.60
N TYR A 439 25.33 0.78 47.57
CA TYR A 439 26.50 1.10 48.39
C TYR A 439 26.15 1.21 49.89
N LEU A 440 25.02 1.83 50.24
CA LEU A 440 24.51 1.87 51.62
C LEU A 440 24.16 0.48 52.15
N ILE A 441 23.47 -0.33 51.33
CA ILE A 441 23.08 -1.69 51.71
C ILE A 441 24.33 -2.54 51.98
N SER A 442 25.32 -2.53 51.10
CA SER A 442 26.55 -3.31 51.29
C SER A 442 27.40 -2.82 52.49
N THR A 443 27.42 -1.52 52.76
CA THR A 443 28.28 -0.91 53.80
C THR A 443 27.63 -0.93 55.19
N LEU A 444 26.37 -0.52 55.31
CA LEU A 444 25.73 -0.24 56.60
C LEU A 444 24.78 -1.35 57.08
N LYS A 445 24.12 -2.07 56.16
CA LYS A 445 23.09 -3.06 56.51
C LYS A 445 23.58 -4.13 57.50
N PRO A 446 24.78 -4.72 57.36
CA PRO A 446 25.24 -5.76 58.28
C PRO A 446 25.35 -5.28 59.74
N ILE A 447 25.76 -4.02 59.92
CA ILE A 447 25.95 -3.42 61.26
C ILE A 447 24.60 -2.99 61.83
N ILE A 448 23.71 -2.44 60.99
CA ILE A 448 22.34 -2.10 61.39
C ILE A 448 21.58 -3.35 61.82
N GLU A 449 21.70 -4.47 61.09
CA GLU A 449 21.07 -5.74 61.46
C GLU A 449 21.61 -6.31 62.78
N LYS A 450 22.90 -6.11 63.07
CA LYS A 450 23.49 -6.47 64.36
C LYS A 450 22.86 -5.64 65.49
N LEU A 451 22.70 -4.34 65.28
CA LEU A 451 22.05 -3.44 66.24
C LEU A 451 20.56 -3.75 66.44
N ILE A 452 19.86 -4.17 65.39
CA ILE A 452 18.46 -4.61 65.48
C ILE A 452 18.33 -5.87 66.35
N LYS A 453 19.29 -6.80 66.28
CA LYS A 453 19.30 -8.03 67.08
C LYS A 453 19.58 -7.77 68.56
N ASP A 454 20.41 -6.77 68.89
CA ASP A 454 20.69 -6.36 70.26
C ASP A 454 20.59 -4.83 70.40
N PRO A 455 19.37 -4.28 70.58
CA PRO A 455 19.13 -2.84 70.60
C PRO A 455 19.37 -2.19 71.98
N THR A 456 19.81 -2.96 72.98
CA THR A 456 19.88 -2.51 74.38
C THR A 456 21.29 -2.13 74.82
N GLY A 457 21.40 -1.20 75.78
CA GLY A 457 22.69 -0.83 76.38
C GLY A 457 23.51 0.19 75.59
N TYR A 458 22.85 1.21 75.03
CA TYR A 458 23.51 2.33 74.32
C TYR A 458 23.14 3.70 74.89
N GLU A 459 22.24 3.78 75.87
CA GLU A 459 21.82 5.05 76.46
C GLU A 459 22.93 5.59 77.37
N LEU A 460 23.26 6.88 77.24
CA LEU A 460 24.31 7.55 78.01
C LEU A 460 23.77 8.65 78.92
N ASP A 461 22.47 8.95 78.83
CA ASP A 461 21.80 9.89 79.71
C ASP A 461 21.72 9.32 81.14
N PRO A 462 22.40 9.92 82.14
CA PRO A 462 22.41 9.44 83.51
C PRO A 462 21.02 9.44 84.17
N GLU A 463 20.06 10.21 83.63
CA GLU A 463 18.68 10.20 84.10
C GLU A 463 17.88 8.99 83.60
N LYS A 464 18.36 8.31 82.54
CA LYS A 464 17.66 7.21 81.86
C LYS A 464 18.33 5.85 82.01
N THR A 465 19.57 5.79 82.50
CA THR A 465 20.27 4.53 82.74
C THR A 465 21.16 4.60 83.98
N SER A 466 21.36 3.45 84.63
CA SER A 466 22.28 3.30 85.76
C SER A 466 23.70 2.90 85.34
N ASP A 467 23.89 2.43 84.10
CA ASP A 467 25.17 1.92 83.59
C ASP A 467 25.64 2.74 82.39
N THR A 468 26.07 3.99 82.63
CA THR A 468 26.57 4.86 81.55
C THR A 468 27.92 4.39 81.02
N THR A 469 28.77 3.81 81.87
CA THR A 469 30.13 3.39 81.52
C THR A 469 30.14 2.17 80.60
N GLY A 470 29.39 1.11 80.94
CA GLY A 470 29.25 -0.07 80.08
C GLY A 470 28.55 0.24 78.75
N ASN A 471 27.53 1.12 78.79
CA ASN A 471 26.86 1.59 77.58
C ASN A 471 27.77 2.46 76.70
N CYS A 472 28.68 3.25 77.29
CA CYS A 472 29.66 4.06 76.58
C CYS A 472 30.67 3.17 75.82
N GLU A 473 31.13 2.08 76.45
CA GLU A 473 31.99 1.09 75.80
C GLU A 473 31.28 0.40 74.63
N ARG A 474 30.01 0.00 74.81
CA ARG A 474 29.19 -0.58 73.74
C ARG A 474 28.97 0.40 72.59
N LEU A 475 28.62 1.65 72.89
CA LEU A 475 28.43 2.69 71.89
C LEU A 475 29.73 2.99 71.13
N THR A 476 30.86 3.00 71.84
CA THR A 476 32.19 3.14 71.25
C THR A 476 32.50 1.99 70.29
N SER A 477 32.24 0.74 70.71
CA SER A 477 32.46 -0.44 69.87
C SER A 477 31.64 -0.39 68.58
N ILE A 478 30.33 -0.14 68.68
CA ILE A 478 29.48 -0.11 67.48
C ILE A 478 29.80 1.08 66.58
N CYS A 479 30.12 2.26 67.13
CA CYS A 479 30.57 3.41 66.33
C CYS A 479 31.87 3.10 65.60
N GLN A 480 32.80 2.39 66.24
CA GLN A 480 34.04 1.96 65.61
C GLN A 480 33.78 0.98 64.46
N GLU A 481 32.86 0.03 64.61
CA GLU A 481 32.45 -0.89 63.55
C GLU A 481 31.88 -0.14 62.34
N PHE A 482 31.00 0.84 62.58
CA PHE A 482 30.47 1.69 61.49
C PHE A 482 31.59 2.46 60.78
N LEU A 483 32.50 3.10 61.52
CA LEU A 483 33.61 3.83 60.91
C LEU A 483 34.53 2.91 60.10
N ILE A 484 34.87 1.72 60.62
CA ILE A 484 35.69 0.74 59.90
C ILE A 484 35.02 0.29 58.60
N ALA A 485 33.72 -0.02 58.64
CA ALA A 485 32.99 -0.42 57.44
C ALA A 485 32.94 0.71 56.40
N ILE A 486 32.70 1.95 56.83
CA ILE A 486 32.71 3.12 55.94
C ILE A 486 34.10 3.37 55.35
N TYR A 487 35.15 3.28 56.15
CA TYR A 487 36.52 3.53 55.67
C TYR A 487 36.99 2.46 54.69
N ASN A 488 36.65 1.20 54.95
CA ASN A 488 37.01 0.08 54.08
C ASN A 488 36.15 -0.05 52.82
N SER A 489 35.03 0.68 52.72
CA SER A 489 34.13 0.59 51.57
C SER A 489 34.47 1.54 50.42
N ILE A 490 35.58 2.28 50.51
CA ILE A 490 35.95 3.31 49.54
C ILE A 490 36.02 2.83 48.08
N GLU A 491 36.50 1.61 47.84
CA GLU A 491 36.58 1.01 46.50
C GLU A 491 35.19 0.69 45.92
N ASN A 492 34.19 0.47 46.78
CA ASN A 492 32.81 0.24 46.38
C ASN A 492 32.02 1.55 46.27
N CYS A 493 32.63 2.70 46.58
CA CYS A 493 31.97 3.99 46.49
C CYS A 493 31.66 4.33 45.03
N PRO A 494 30.41 4.70 44.68
CA PRO A 494 30.06 5.00 43.30
C PRO A 494 30.94 6.13 42.72
N ILE A 495 31.43 5.94 41.50
CA ILE A 495 32.26 6.92 40.80
C ILE A 495 31.64 8.33 40.78
N PRO A 496 30.32 8.51 40.57
CA PRO A 496 29.70 9.84 40.63
C PRO A 496 29.90 10.55 41.97
N PHE A 497 29.93 9.81 43.08
CA PHE A 497 30.14 10.38 44.42
C PHE A 497 31.54 10.92 44.57
N ARG A 498 32.54 10.15 44.13
CA ARG A 498 33.94 10.56 44.14
C ARG A 498 34.15 11.77 43.24
N ALA A 499 33.50 11.82 42.08
CA ALA A 499 33.55 12.96 41.17
C ALA A 499 32.90 14.23 41.75
N MET A 500 31.78 14.10 42.47
CA MET A 500 31.15 15.21 43.17
C MET A 500 31.98 15.67 44.37
N ALA A 501 32.51 14.75 45.17
CA ALA A 501 33.36 15.05 46.33
C ALA A 501 34.67 15.75 45.91
N ASN A 502 35.31 15.28 44.83
CA ASN A 502 36.49 15.92 44.26
C ASN A 502 36.20 17.36 43.82
N HIS A 503 35.13 17.56 43.05
CA HIS A 503 34.75 18.89 42.57
C HIS A 503 34.40 19.83 43.73
N LEU A 504 33.58 19.36 44.67
CA LEU A 504 33.22 20.08 45.89
C LEU A 504 34.47 20.52 46.66
N GLN A 505 35.40 19.59 46.90
CA GLN A 505 36.63 19.88 47.62
C GLN A 505 37.46 20.97 46.92
N ASN A 506 37.64 20.85 45.60
CA ASN A 506 38.40 21.80 44.80
C ASN A 506 37.78 23.20 44.81
N GLU A 507 36.45 23.30 44.69
CA GLU A 507 35.75 24.59 44.72
C GLU A 507 35.80 25.22 46.13
N VAL A 508 35.64 24.43 47.18
CA VAL A 508 35.70 24.93 48.56
C VAL A 508 37.11 25.38 48.93
N VAL A 509 38.15 24.65 48.52
CA VAL A 509 39.54 25.05 48.83
C VAL A 509 39.89 26.42 48.19
N LYS A 510 39.30 26.76 47.04
CA LYS A 510 39.50 28.08 46.41
C LYS A 510 38.96 29.23 47.25
N GLN A 511 37.82 29.03 47.94
CA GLN A 511 37.12 30.09 48.69
C GLN A 511 37.40 30.02 50.21
N PHE A 512 37.51 28.81 50.76
CA PHE A 512 37.65 28.50 52.18
C PHE A 512 38.70 27.37 52.39
N PRO A 513 40.01 27.68 52.31
CA PRO A 513 41.09 26.67 52.35
C PRO A 513 41.02 25.74 53.59
N GLU A 514 40.68 26.30 54.75
CA GLU A 514 40.61 25.57 56.03
C GLU A 514 39.38 24.66 56.17
N SER A 515 38.44 24.70 55.22
CA SER A 515 37.16 23.96 55.29
C SER A 515 37.06 22.78 54.33
N LYS A 516 38.21 22.32 53.81
CA LYS A 516 38.34 21.18 52.89
C LYS A 516 37.61 19.94 53.42
N HIS A 517 37.98 19.44 54.60
CA HIS A 517 37.40 18.21 55.16
C HIS A 517 35.95 18.40 55.61
N THR A 518 35.63 19.54 56.22
CA THR A 518 34.27 19.82 56.72
C THR A 518 33.22 19.86 55.61
N SER A 519 33.58 20.34 54.41
CA SER A 519 32.66 20.37 53.27
C SER A 519 32.37 18.97 52.70
N VAL A 520 33.41 18.16 52.47
CA VAL A 520 33.26 16.77 51.99
C VAL A 520 32.57 15.91 53.05
N GLY A 521 32.89 16.09 54.33
CA GLY A 521 32.20 15.46 55.45
C GLY A 521 30.72 15.86 55.52
N GLY A 522 30.41 17.13 55.27
CA GLY A 522 29.04 17.61 55.12
C GLY A 522 28.29 16.99 53.94
N PHE A 523 28.98 16.62 52.87
CA PHE A 523 28.36 15.89 51.76
C PHE A 523 28.16 14.42 52.10
N ILE A 524 29.23 13.69 52.46
CA ILE A 524 29.17 12.23 52.56
C ILE A 524 28.61 11.72 53.88
N PHE A 525 28.92 12.36 55.02
CA PHE A 525 28.36 11.94 56.31
C PHE A 525 26.98 12.57 56.51
N LEU A 526 26.89 13.90 56.47
CA LEU A 526 25.65 14.59 56.83
C LEU A 526 24.50 14.38 55.84
N ARG A 527 24.76 14.20 54.53
CA ARG A 527 23.69 14.06 53.52
C ARG A 527 23.52 12.65 52.97
N PHE A 528 24.37 11.70 53.35
CA PHE A 528 24.32 10.35 52.81
C PHE A 528 24.36 9.27 53.90
N PHE A 529 25.48 9.11 54.62
CA PHE A 529 25.57 8.05 55.64
C PHE A 529 24.69 8.32 56.86
N CYS A 530 24.78 9.48 57.51
CA CYS A 530 24.05 9.78 58.74
C CYS A 530 22.53 9.76 58.57
N PRO A 531 21.92 10.33 57.51
CA PRO A 531 20.49 10.19 57.25
C PRO A 531 20.05 8.74 57.10
N CYS A 532 20.89 7.91 56.45
CA CYS A 532 20.62 6.48 56.29
C CYS A 532 20.74 5.71 57.62
N ILE A 533 21.70 6.07 58.49
CA ILE A 533 21.82 5.47 59.83
C ILE A 533 20.64 5.88 60.71
N LEU A 534 20.23 7.14 60.65
CA LEU A 534 19.13 7.69 61.45
C LEU A 534 17.77 7.10 61.05
N SER A 535 17.55 6.87 59.76
CA SER A 535 16.30 6.35 59.22
C SER A 535 16.57 5.32 58.12
N PRO A 536 17.02 4.10 58.51
CA PRO A 536 17.41 3.08 57.54
C PRO A 536 16.20 2.50 56.80
N ASP A 537 15.00 2.63 57.36
CA ASP A 537 13.74 2.27 56.72
C ASP A 537 13.35 3.22 55.59
N ALA A 538 13.44 4.53 55.82
CA ALA A 538 13.16 5.53 54.78
C ALA A 538 14.14 5.47 53.59
N ASN A 539 15.35 4.96 53.80
CA ASN A 539 16.38 4.78 52.77
C ASN A 539 16.39 3.37 52.16
N GLY A 540 15.45 2.51 52.55
CA GLY A 540 15.26 1.18 51.98
C GLY A 540 16.40 0.21 52.28
N VAL A 541 17.04 0.34 53.44
CA VAL A 541 18.08 -0.56 53.96
C VAL A 541 17.49 -1.68 54.82
N THR A 542 16.46 -1.37 55.61
CA THR A 542 15.73 -2.32 56.47
C THR A 542 14.23 -2.04 56.43
N ASP A 543 13.40 -2.97 56.89
CA ASP A 543 11.95 -2.75 57.02
C ASP A 543 11.61 -1.97 58.30
N SER A 544 10.65 -1.04 58.22
CA SER A 544 10.21 -0.23 59.37
C SER A 544 9.74 -1.06 60.56
N SER A 545 9.16 -2.24 60.30
CA SER A 545 8.70 -3.19 61.33
C SER A 545 9.82 -3.80 62.16
N SER A 546 11.06 -3.75 61.67
CA SER A 546 12.24 -4.32 62.35
C SER A 546 12.89 -3.36 63.34
N LEU A 547 12.49 -2.08 63.39
CA LEU A 547 13.13 -1.04 64.19
C LEU A 547 12.33 -0.72 65.45
N THR A 548 12.78 -1.23 66.60
CA THR A 548 12.23 -0.85 67.92
C THR A 548 12.61 0.58 68.31
N MET A 549 11.94 1.14 69.31
CA MET A 549 12.24 2.50 69.81
C MET A 549 13.66 2.59 70.39
N GLU A 550 14.12 1.53 71.05
CA GLU A 550 15.47 1.40 71.60
C GLU A 550 16.51 1.37 70.48
N CYS A 551 16.26 0.60 69.41
CA CYS A 551 17.13 0.58 68.23
C CYS A 551 17.21 1.96 67.56
N ARG A 552 16.08 2.66 67.41
CA ARG A 552 16.06 4.03 66.85
C ARG A 552 16.85 4.99 67.73
N ARG A 553 16.76 4.85 69.06
CA ARG A 553 17.57 5.64 70.00
C ARG A 553 19.07 5.36 69.84
N ALA A 554 19.47 4.10 69.76
CA ALA A 554 20.86 3.72 69.53
C ALA A 554 21.40 4.29 68.20
N LEU A 555 20.63 4.18 67.12
CA LEU A 555 20.98 4.76 65.81
C LEU A 555 21.13 6.29 65.84
N ILE A 556 20.30 7.00 66.62
CA ILE A 556 20.45 8.44 66.85
C ILE A 556 21.81 8.75 67.49
N LEU A 557 22.19 8.01 68.53
CA LEU A 557 23.46 8.22 69.24
C LEU A 557 24.67 7.89 68.37
N VAL A 558 24.60 6.81 67.58
CA VAL A 558 25.61 6.47 66.57
C VAL A 558 25.71 7.60 65.54
N SER A 559 24.60 7.98 64.90
CA SER A 559 24.61 9.02 63.87
C SER A 559 25.18 10.34 64.38
N LYS A 560 24.85 10.75 65.62
CA LYS A 560 25.40 11.95 66.26
C LYS A 560 26.91 11.85 66.46
N THR A 561 27.38 10.71 67.00
CA THR A 561 28.80 10.48 67.25
C THR A 561 29.60 10.54 65.95
N LEU A 562 29.16 9.81 64.92
CA LEU A 562 29.79 9.79 63.60
C LEU A 562 29.78 11.18 62.94
N GLN A 563 28.69 11.93 63.09
CA GLN A 563 28.61 13.30 62.56
C GLN A 563 29.63 14.23 63.21
N ASN A 564 29.87 14.09 64.52
CA ASN A 564 30.88 14.87 65.23
C ASN A 564 32.31 14.47 64.87
N VAL A 565 32.57 13.17 64.60
CA VAL A 565 33.84 12.71 64.00
C VAL A 565 34.07 13.40 62.65
N ALA A 566 33.08 13.37 61.76
CA ALA A 566 33.18 13.97 60.43
C ALA A 566 33.33 15.50 60.44
N ASN A 567 32.74 16.17 61.43
CA ASN A 567 32.86 17.61 61.63
C ASN A 567 34.17 18.03 62.33
N GLY A 568 34.91 17.09 62.92
CA GLY A 568 36.12 17.39 63.71
C GLY A 568 35.85 18.16 65.00
N ILE A 569 34.67 17.96 65.62
CA ILE A 569 34.26 18.67 66.84
C ILE A 569 33.93 17.70 67.98
N GLN A 570 34.11 18.17 69.22
CA GLN A 570 33.79 17.42 70.44
C GLN A 570 32.41 17.76 70.98
N PHE A 571 31.87 16.88 71.83
CA PHE A 571 30.63 17.18 72.56
C PHE A 571 30.89 18.26 73.62
N GLY A 572 30.13 19.36 73.52
CA GLY A 572 30.20 20.51 74.42
C GLY A 572 29.23 20.42 75.61
N THR A 573 28.92 21.57 76.20
CA THR A 573 27.98 21.67 77.35
C THR A 573 26.53 21.40 76.98
N LYS A 574 26.14 21.59 75.72
CA LYS A 574 24.76 21.32 75.24
C LYS A 574 24.38 19.84 75.24
N GLU A 575 25.36 18.94 75.18
CA GLU A 575 25.17 17.49 75.16
C GLU A 575 26.13 16.85 76.18
N SER A 576 26.03 17.28 77.44
CA SER A 576 26.92 16.84 78.53
C SER A 576 26.98 15.33 78.68
N TYR A 577 25.86 14.62 78.46
CA TYR A 577 25.77 13.16 78.54
C TYR A 577 26.59 12.42 77.47
N MET A 578 27.00 13.08 76.38
CA MET A 578 27.84 12.48 75.32
C MET A 578 29.33 12.74 75.51
N LYS A 579 29.74 13.52 76.52
CA LYS A 579 31.16 13.90 76.71
C LYS A 579 32.08 12.71 76.94
N GLU A 580 31.58 11.61 77.49
CA GLU A 580 32.35 10.37 77.65
C GLU A 580 32.83 9.78 76.31
N MET A 581 32.21 10.16 75.19
CA MET A 581 32.61 9.76 73.84
C MET A 581 33.76 10.61 73.26
N ASN A 582 34.16 11.74 73.88
CA ASN A 582 35.20 12.61 73.34
C ASN A 582 36.55 11.92 73.10
N PRO A 583 37.05 11.02 73.98
CA PRO A 583 38.26 10.24 73.70
C PRO A 583 38.14 9.32 72.48
N PHE A 584 36.94 8.86 72.14
CA PHE A 584 36.70 8.12 70.90
C PHE A 584 36.74 9.04 69.66
N LEU A 585 36.15 10.24 69.76
CA LEU A 585 36.16 11.24 68.69
C LEU A 585 37.59 11.65 68.33
N GLU A 586 38.39 12.04 69.33
CA GLU A 586 39.79 12.47 69.16
C GLU A 586 40.63 11.41 68.44
N ARG A 587 40.48 10.14 68.83
CA ARG A 587 41.21 9.01 68.22
C ARG A 587 40.85 8.75 66.76
N ASN A 588 39.68 9.20 66.30
CA ASN A 588 39.19 8.94 64.94
C ASN A 588 39.23 10.17 64.01
N PHE A 589 39.53 11.37 64.52
CA PHE A 589 39.56 12.59 63.70
C PHE A 589 40.52 12.48 62.50
N ASP A 590 41.75 12.03 62.71
CA ASP A 590 42.76 11.97 61.64
C ASP A 590 42.45 10.88 60.62
N ARG A 591 42.00 9.70 61.07
CA ARG A 591 41.52 8.64 60.17
C ARG A 591 40.32 9.10 59.33
N CYS A 592 39.41 9.87 59.93
CA CYS A 592 38.29 10.42 59.19
C CYS A 592 38.75 11.42 58.13
N LYS A 593 39.73 12.29 58.44
CA LYS A 593 40.30 13.22 57.45
C LYS A 593 40.95 12.46 56.29
N GLU A 594 41.71 11.41 56.58
CA GLU A 594 42.32 10.54 55.56
C GLU A 594 41.25 9.93 54.63
N PHE A 595 40.17 9.39 55.19
CA PHE A 595 39.03 8.91 54.39
C PHE A 595 38.41 10.01 53.51
N LEU A 596 38.21 11.21 54.05
CA LEU A 596 37.64 12.35 53.32
C LEU A 596 38.56 12.85 52.18
N ASP A 597 39.87 12.71 52.34
CA ASP A 597 40.84 12.99 51.27
C ASP A 597 40.80 11.90 50.19
N ASN A 598 40.73 10.63 50.60
CA ASN A 598 40.70 9.52 49.66
C ASN A 598 39.40 9.49 48.83
N ILE A 599 38.23 9.76 49.44
CA ILE A 599 36.96 9.77 48.72
C ILE A 599 36.86 10.94 47.72
N ALA A 600 37.51 12.06 48.03
CA ALA A 600 37.62 13.21 47.13
C ALA A 600 38.73 13.04 46.08
N THR A 601 39.48 11.94 46.10
CA THR A 601 40.45 11.62 45.05
C THR A 601 39.74 10.83 43.94
N LEU A 602 39.96 11.20 42.68
CA LEU A 602 39.36 10.49 41.55
C LEU A 602 40.15 9.21 41.21
N PRO A 603 39.47 8.08 40.95
CA PRO A 603 40.14 6.89 40.44
C PRO A 603 40.53 7.04 38.97
N PRO A 604 41.42 6.17 38.44
CA PRO A 604 41.88 6.22 37.05
C PRO A 604 40.75 6.02 36.02
N VAL A 605 39.72 5.24 36.38
CA VAL A 605 38.54 4.99 35.55
C VAL A 605 37.37 5.81 36.09
N ILE A 606 36.86 6.73 35.28
CA ILE A 606 35.79 7.68 35.66
C ILE A 606 34.46 7.32 34.97
N GLU A 607 34.42 6.26 34.16
CA GLU A 607 33.19 5.80 33.54
C GLU A 607 32.27 5.10 34.55
N TYR A 608 30.98 5.43 34.50
CA TYR A 608 29.95 4.74 35.26
C TYR A 608 28.74 4.46 34.37
N THR A 609 28.01 3.40 34.73
CA THR A 609 26.76 3.03 34.07
C THR A 609 25.63 3.88 34.63
N PRO A 610 24.85 4.58 33.77
CA PRO A 610 23.68 5.32 34.21
C PRO A 610 22.62 4.45 34.89
N LEU A 611 21.76 5.08 35.69
CA LEU A 611 20.61 4.47 36.37
C LEU A 611 19.60 3.82 35.42
N SER A 612 19.47 4.34 34.20
CA SER A 612 18.52 3.87 33.20
C SER A 612 19.08 4.06 31.80
N SER A 613 18.70 3.19 30.88
CA SER A 613 19.04 3.36 29.47
C SER A 613 18.19 4.44 28.82
N LYS A 614 18.68 5.04 27.73
CA LYS A 614 17.89 6.02 26.96
C LYS A 614 16.56 5.45 26.45
N SER A 615 16.50 4.15 26.15
CA SER A 615 15.27 3.49 25.71
C SER A 615 14.26 3.32 26.83
N GLU A 616 14.69 3.00 28.04
CA GLU A 616 13.80 2.90 29.20
C GLU A 616 13.21 4.28 29.53
N VAL A 617 14.09 5.29 29.60
CA VAL A 617 13.73 6.70 29.82
C VAL A 617 12.65 7.17 28.85
N LYS A 618 12.79 6.85 27.58
CA LYS A 618 11.82 7.21 26.53
C LYS A 618 10.46 6.56 26.72
N ASN A 619 10.42 5.32 27.21
CA ASN A 619 9.20 4.53 27.30
C ASN A 619 8.46 4.70 28.63
N LYS A 620 9.14 5.10 29.71
CA LYS A 620 8.54 5.20 31.06
C LYS A 620 8.66 6.60 31.65
N GLU A 621 9.87 7.08 31.85
CA GLU A 621 10.16 8.32 32.60
C GLU A 621 9.70 9.57 31.84
N LEU A 622 9.93 9.67 30.52
CA LEU A 622 9.51 10.80 29.70
C LEU A 622 7.97 10.95 29.60
N PRO A 623 7.20 9.88 29.35
CA PRO A 623 5.75 9.88 29.50
C PRO A 623 5.28 10.30 30.90
N SER A 624 5.90 9.73 31.95
CA SER A 624 5.56 9.99 33.35
C SER A 624 5.77 11.47 33.72
N ILE A 625 6.96 12.01 33.44
CA ILE A 625 7.32 13.38 33.76
C ILE A 625 6.49 14.38 32.94
N HIS A 626 6.17 14.08 31.68
CA HIS A 626 5.25 14.88 30.87
C HIS A 626 3.88 15.02 31.56
N ARG A 627 3.26 13.90 31.94
CA ARG A 627 1.98 13.90 32.66
C ARG A 627 2.05 14.68 33.98
N LEU A 628 3.12 14.48 34.77
CA LEU A 628 3.27 15.14 36.06
C LEU A 628 3.52 16.65 35.96
N ILE A 629 4.25 17.09 34.92
CA ILE A 629 4.46 18.52 34.64
C ILE A 629 3.17 19.17 34.16
N VAL A 630 2.41 18.53 33.26
CA VAL A 630 1.11 19.03 32.81
C VAL A 630 0.14 19.19 33.99
N LYS A 631 0.08 18.19 34.89
CA LYS A 631 -0.73 18.24 36.12
C LYS A 631 -0.38 19.43 37.02
N ASN A 632 0.90 19.82 37.09
CA ASN A 632 1.39 20.90 37.94
C ASN A 632 1.72 22.19 37.17
N LEU A 633 1.30 22.30 35.91
CA LEU A 633 1.76 23.32 34.96
C LEU A 633 1.47 24.74 35.45
N GLU A 634 0.27 24.98 35.98
CA GLU A 634 -0.12 26.32 36.46
C GLU A 634 0.78 26.80 37.62
N LYS A 635 1.16 25.89 38.53
CA LYS A 635 2.03 26.20 39.66
C LYS A 635 3.47 26.41 39.21
N ILE A 636 3.96 25.57 38.30
CA ILE A 636 5.30 25.69 37.70
C ILE A 636 5.42 27.03 36.97
N PHE A 637 4.39 27.39 36.19
CA PHE A 637 4.31 28.65 35.45
C PHE A 637 4.36 29.87 36.36
N LYS A 638 3.56 29.88 37.45
CA LYS A 638 3.59 30.96 38.46
C LYS A 638 5.00 31.15 39.03
N THR A 639 5.72 30.07 39.29
CA THR A 639 7.09 30.13 39.80
C THR A 639 8.08 30.61 38.75
N LEU A 640 8.01 30.12 37.51
CA LEU A 640 8.88 30.62 36.43
C LEU A 640 8.69 32.11 36.15
N GLN A 641 7.45 32.61 36.24
CA GLN A 641 7.16 34.05 36.15
C GLN A 641 7.78 34.85 37.29
N GLN A 642 7.73 34.35 38.53
CA GLN A 642 8.36 35.00 39.69
C GLN A 642 9.87 35.18 39.52
N TYR A 643 10.53 34.27 38.79
CA TYR A 643 11.97 34.33 38.51
C TYR A 643 12.33 34.98 37.15
N ASN A 644 11.37 35.68 36.49
CA ASN A 644 11.55 36.33 35.19
C ASN A 644 12.01 35.40 34.04
N GLN A 645 11.63 34.13 34.07
CA GLN A 645 12.03 33.10 33.09
C GLN A 645 11.04 32.96 31.93
N GLN A 646 10.69 34.07 31.26
CA GLN A 646 9.63 34.08 30.23
C GLN A 646 9.98 33.24 29.00
N THR A 647 11.23 33.29 28.53
CA THR A 647 11.70 32.53 27.35
C THR A 647 11.57 31.03 27.56
N VAL A 648 12.08 30.55 28.71
CA VAL A 648 12.02 29.15 29.12
C VAL A 648 10.58 28.67 29.25
N THR A 649 9.72 29.52 29.81
CA THR A 649 8.30 29.23 29.96
C THR A 649 7.62 29.01 28.61
N PHE A 650 7.88 29.89 27.63
CA PHE A 650 7.30 29.75 26.29
C PHE A 650 7.79 28.48 25.58
N GLN A 651 9.08 28.15 25.69
CA GLN A 651 9.64 26.95 25.08
C GLN A 651 9.09 25.67 25.72
N LEU A 652 8.97 25.63 27.04
CA LEU A 652 8.36 24.50 27.76
C LEU A 652 6.89 24.32 27.36
N VAL A 653 6.09 25.38 27.36
CA VAL A 653 4.67 25.31 26.96
C VAL A 653 4.52 24.94 25.48
N SER A 654 5.37 25.46 24.60
CA SER A 654 5.38 25.10 23.17
C SER A 654 5.71 23.63 22.95
N SER A 655 6.70 23.11 23.67
CA SER A 655 7.10 21.70 23.59
C SER A 655 6.00 20.77 24.11
N LEU A 656 5.45 21.07 25.29
CA LEU A 656 4.31 20.35 25.87
C LEU A 656 3.06 20.43 24.97
N GLY A 657 2.78 21.60 24.40
CA GLY A 657 1.66 21.78 23.47
C GLY A 657 1.79 20.95 22.19
N ARG A 658 3.02 20.75 21.69
CA ARG A 658 3.30 19.85 20.56
C ARG A 658 3.14 18.37 20.93
N LEU A 659 3.44 18.00 22.17
CA LEU A 659 3.23 16.66 22.70
C LEU A 659 1.74 16.34 22.96
N GLY A 660 0.92 17.37 23.14
CA GLY A 660 -0.52 17.28 23.40
C GLY A 660 -0.85 16.88 24.84
N ASP A 661 -2.10 17.08 25.25
CA ASP A 661 -2.57 16.58 26.54
C ASP A 661 -2.55 15.04 26.53
N PHE A 662 -1.99 14.45 27.58
CA PHE A 662 -2.18 13.04 27.90
C PHE A 662 -3.67 12.80 28.13
N LYS A 663 -4.42 12.50 27.06
CA LYS A 663 -5.73 11.88 27.21
C LYS A 663 -5.47 10.49 27.75
N GLU A 664 -5.92 10.23 28.97
CA GLU A 664 -6.06 8.87 29.49
C GLU A 664 -6.82 8.06 28.42
N VAL A 665 -6.14 7.10 27.82
CA VAL A 665 -6.74 6.08 26.96
C VAL A 665 -7.27 4.97 27.85
#